data_AF-A0A356KZX1-F1
#
_entry.id   AF-A0A356KZX1-F1
#
_cell.length_a   1.000
_cell.length_b   1.000
_cell.length_c   1.000
_cell.angle_alpha   90.00
_cell.angle_beta   90.00
_cell.angle_gamma   90.00
#
_symmetry.space_group_name_H-M   'P 1'
#
loop_
_entity.id
_entity.type
_entity.pdbx_description
1 polymer ?
#
loop_
_entity_poly.entity_id
_entity_poly.type
_entity_poly.pdbx_seq_one_letter_code
_entity_poly.pdbx_strand_id
1 'polypeptide(L)'
;TIVVDADDLLASGKTDEAIAKLNEFPADLRDQPAYKDVEKLLKKAEKIAPEQKRLAGVLAQAKGGDLEPLKKTVREILSEKYPFSGAAFLNLFREEARELLGEEQFLALKSEAEIADMGSVDYDDSEEAALGDGIDFEMEVEMRGTPERHAAFVGRKSEFEGNLRQAEQRLADRRNARLKELRVQAERAKKKAKNLKINGKACTLVDLTEKGFMIEVSGRRIEFGWGNAPAKLGHAVKSAAVDPQSADEAYELGMYALKRALFDEAVRDFQRAGKLGSQHKVPNIDELKLMVQLFRGQSDYRDGKQGESTVSWDMTQDAQKNDFTVLHQAMKLDLGGGKLAIQTPQNFLLTAANVQGAWDERATLEMKVGTTSPAPAVWFKTEAGQYLVHFGSQTQLFASAVGRGAAVASSGTKAGQGDTVSVSVTQSGDKATVSVSVGGSKCFEKTVPGEGEITFMVGCKGSGRVEIGPIKVSGQVSAKWARRTLASAPSRLARELTKFEAQLQSGNEQQMAMPTVLRGTSAEDQVALEGIPAEQVEALKNARVLFAQGNQFGALKKLEEASQNPLFHAANFTLAALRVKQDPAGSLIRLDRAVKGVQDFYEAKVARASALFWLSKYDECRKELDEALKLRPDYGPAYLVKANLQVHEGDYDTALQTLALSEELAPGDPFTLSTRGRVVALAEGPNWFTRKTATTGHYALSTDMVDYAEQFVKQLESIRRRYEEAFPLLMEGVADPGQASVLIFSEAEGYYQYSERTGVGRAENTLGHFNPWSGQLLLFLEEDPDDWNSFHVIFHEGMHQWCHAAGLELPFWANEGMAEYVGGTRLSEDGKSIQERGAIDSFLKKRLINLTSNWNERLDFFDIARQSPQEFYAGNAPLKYAQAWTMVHFFMESGHPGVKEKFISYLKAYKALESAEDKKSAQEGSKMQYIWNDTLGQLDAVETKKAWEKYVEKLAKRAKLNWRAP
;
A
#
# COMPACT_ATOMS: atom_id res chain seq x y z
N THR A 1 -30.64 -36.94 -2.69
CA THR A 1 -29.65 -37.80 -2.02
C THR A 1 -28.93 -38.67 -3.01
N ILE A 2 -29.54 -39.72 -3.61
CA ILE A 2 -28.86 -40.59 -4.61
C ILE A 2 -28.12 -39.79 -5.71
N VAL A 3 -28.77 -38.78 -6.29
CA VAL A 3 -28.18 -37.90 -7.32
C VAL A 3 -26.97 -37.10 -6.79
N VAL A 4 -27.07 -36.58 -5.56
CA VAL A 4 -26.02 -35.77 -4.93
C VAL A 4 -24.83 -36.66 -4.55
N ASP A 5 -25.09 -37.78 -3.89
CA ASP A 5 -24.06 -38.76 -3.51
C ASP A 5 -23.34 -39.30 -4.75
N ALA A 6 -24.07 -39.56 -5.85
CA ALA A 6 -23.48 -40.03 -7.09
C ALA A 6 -22.64 -38.95 -7.79
N ASP A 7 -23.04 -37.68 -7.72
CA ASP A 7 -22.27 -36.57 -8.29
C ASP A 7 -20.98 -36.32 -7.48
N ASP A 8 -21.04 -36.43 -6.14
CA ASP A 8 -19.86 -36.40 -5.25
C ASP A 8 -18.91 -37.59 -5.52
N LEU A 9 -19.46 -38.79 -5.74
CA LEU A 9 -18.67 -39.96 -6.12
C LEU A 9 -18.02 -39.79 -7.50
N LEU A 10 -18.71 -39.20 -8.48
CA LEU A 10 -18.10 -38.87 -9.77
C LEU A 10 -17.02 -37.80 -9.65
N ALA A 11 -17.23 -36.78 -8.83
CA ALA A 11 -16.27 -35.70 -8.59
C ALA A 11 -15.00 -36.21 -7.90
N SER A 12 -15.12 -37.22 -7.03
CA SER A 12 -13.98 -37.89 -6.37
C SER A 12 -13.34 -39.00 -7.20
N GLY A 13 -13.79 -39.20 -8.46
CA GLY A 13 -13.24 -40.22 -9.35
C GLY A 13 -13.67 -41.65 -8.99
N LYS A 14 -14.76 -41.87 -8.27
CA LYS A 14 -15.29 -43.20 -7.94
C LYS A 14 -16.45 -43.58 -8.84
N THR A 15 -16.19 -43.62 -10.15
CA THR A 15 -17.24 -43.76 -11.19
C THR A 15 -18.04 -45.06 -11.05
N ASP A 16 -17.42 -46.20 -10.72
CA ASP A 16 -18.13 -47.48 -10.55
C ASP A 16 -19.07 -47.45 -9.32
N GLU A 17 -18.64 -46.81 -8.23
CA GLU A 17 -19.47 -46.61 -7.04
C GLU A 17 -20.64 -45.66 -7.35
N ALA A 18 -20.42 -44.62 -8.15
CA ALA A 18 -21.47 -43.73 -8.61
C ALA A 18 -22.51 -44.44 -9.49
N ILE A 19 -22.08 -45.30 -10.42
CA ILE A 19 -22.98 -46.12 -11.24
C ILE A 19 -23.79 -47.07 -10.36
N ALA A 20 -23.15 -47.73 -9.40
CA ALA A 20 -23.86 -48.60 -8.45
C ALA A 20 -24.90 -47.80 -7.66
N LYS A 21 -24.54 -46.61 -7.18
CA LYS A 21 -25.42 -45.72 -6.42
C LYS A 21 -26.62 -45.24 -7.23
N LEU A 22 -26.40 -44.84 -8.48
CA LEU A 22 -27.48 -44.41 -9.38
C LEU A 22 -28.43 -45.58 -9.71
N ASN A 23 -27.92 -46.81 -9.79
CA ASN A 23 -28.72 -48.00 -10.00
C ASN A 23 -29.54 -48.44 -8.76
N GLU A 24 -29.26 -47.90 -7.57
CA GLU A 24 -30.12 -48.08 -6.39
C GLU A 24 -31.47 -47.34 -6.52
N PHE A 25 -31.64 -46.48 -7.54
CA PHE A 25 -32.88 -45.74 -7.75
C PHE A 25 -34.07 -46.70 -8.03
N PRO A 26 -35.17 -46.63 -7.26
CA PRO A 26 -36.29 -47.57 -7.38
C PRO A 26 -36.92 -47.60 -8.78
N ALA A 27 -37.16 -48.81 -9.30
CA ALA A 27 -37.65 -49.01 -10.67
C ALA A 27 -39.06 -48.45 -10.91
N ASP A 28 -39.89 -48.40 -9.88
CA ASP A 28 -41.26 -47.86 -9.89
C ASP A 28 -41.32 -46.32 -9.92
N LEU A 29 -40.20 -45.64 -9.72
CA LEU A 29 -40.10 -44.18 -9.73
C LEU A 29 -39.44 -43.62 -11.01
N ARG A 30 -39.11 -44.47 -11.99
CA ARG A 30 -38.40 -44.06 -13.22
C ARG A 30 -39.22 -43.15 -14.14
N ASP A 31 -40.54 -43.18 -14.02
CA ASP A 31 -41.44 -42.32 -14.78
C ASP A 31 -41.57 -40.90 -14.17
N GLN A 32 -40.95 -40.64 -13.02
CA GLN A 32 -40.98 -39.33 -12.37
C GLN A 32 -40.02 -38.34 -13.03
N PRO A 33 -40.35 -37.03 -13.09
CA PRO A 33 -39.50 -36.01 -13.69
C PRO A 33 -38.07 -35.98 -13.11
N ALA A 34 -37.90 -36.28 -11.82
CA ALA A 34 -36.62 -36.33 -11.13
C ALA A 34 -35.68 -37.46 -11.61
N TYR A 35 -36.20 -38.48 -12.30
CA TYR A 35 -35.39 -39.54 -12.88
C TYR A 35 -34.53 -39.05 -14.06
N LYS A 36 -34.89 -37.91 -14.69
CA LYS A 36 -34.09 -37.31 -15.77
C LYS A 36 -32.68 -36.95 -15.30
N ASP A 37 -32.52 -36.51 -14.06
CA ASP A 37 -31.21 -36.18 -13.49
C ASP A 37 -30.38 -37.44 -13.21
N VAL A 38 -31.04 -38.51 -12.75
CA VAL A 38 -30.43 -39.84 -12.58
C VAL A 38 -29.97 -40.40 -13.93
N GLU A 39 -30.81 -40.31 -14.97
CA GLU A 39 -30.48 -40.78 -16.32
C GLU A 39 -29.32 -39.98 -16.94
N LYS A 40 -29.29 -38.66 -16.73
CA LYS A 40 -28.21 -37.78 -17.19
C LYS A 40 -26.89 -38.13 -16.51
N LEU A 41 -26.88 -38.32 -15.19
CA LEU A 41 -25.68 -38.71 -14.45
C LEU A 41 -25.24 -40.13 -14.77
N LEU A 42 -26.17 -41.07 -14.95
CA LEU A 42 -25.84 -42.45 -15.31
C LEU A 42 -25.17 -42.51 -16.68
N LYS A 43 -25.71 -41.81 -17.69
CA LYS A 43 -25.07 -41.69 -19.02
C LYS A 43 -23.69 -41.04 -18.95
N LYS A 44 -23.51 -40.03 -18.10
CA LYS A 44 -22.21 -39.38 -17.87
C LYS A 44 -21.21 -40.36 -17.23
N ALA A 45 -21.62 -41.09 -16.21
CA ALA A 45 -20.79 -42.07 -15.51
C ALA A 45 -20.40 -43.25 -16.42
N GLU A 46 -21.35 -43.79 -17.18
CA GLU A 46 -21.11 -44.87 -18.15
C GLU A 46 -20.16 -44.46 -19.28
N LYS A 47 -20.12 -43.16 -19.63
CA LYS A 47 -19.15 -42.62 -20.60
C LYS A 47 -17.74 -42.47 -20.02
N ILE A 48 -17.61 -42.21 -18.72
CA ILE A 48 -16.33 -41.98 -18.02
C ILE A 48 -15.67 -43.30 -17.62
N ALA A 49 -16.44 -44.29 -17.14
CA ALA A 49 -15.91 -45.52 -16.54
C ALA A 49 -14.93 -46.29 -17.44
N PRO A 50 -15.18 -46.48 -18.76
CA PRO A 50 -14.24 -47.17 -19.64
C PRO A 50 -12.88 -46.45 -19.74
N GLU A 51 -12.91 -45.12 -19.78
CA GLU A 51 -11.71 -44.31 -19.91
C GLU A 51 -10.89 -44.32 -18.62
N GLN A 52 -11.56 -44.17 -17.48
CA GLN A 52 -10.90 -44.27 -16.18
C GLN A 52 -10.22 -45.63 -15.98
N LYS A 53 -10.85 -46.71 -16.42
CA LYS A 53 -10.28 -48.06 -16.38
C LYS A 53 -9.07 -48.22 -17.30
N ARG A 54 -9.10 -47.58 -18.49
CA ARG A 54 -7.95 -47.53 -19.41
C ARG A 54 -6.75 -46.86 -18.73
N LEU A 55 -6.96 -45.69 -18.12
CA LEU A 55 -5.91 -44.91 -17.46
C LEU A 55 -5.29 -45.64 -16.25
N ALA A 56 -6.12 -46.30 -15.44
CA ALA A 56 -5.63 -47.14 -14.35
C ALA A 56 -4.75 -48.29 -14.86
N GLY A 57 -5.10 -48.89 -16.01
CA GLY A 57 -4.29 -49.91 -16.68
C GLY A 57 -2.93 -49.38 -17.16
N VAL A 58 -2.89 -48.16 -17.69
CA VAL A 58 -1.65 -47.48 -18.11
C VAL A 58 -0.75 -47.21 -16.90
N LEU A 59 -1.30 -46.71 -15.79
CA LEU A 59 -0.54 -46.49 -14.55
C LEU A 59 -0.01 -47.81 -13.97
N ALA A 60 -0.78 -48.89 -14.03
CA ALA A 60 -0.33 -50.20 -13.58
C ALA A 60 0.84 -50.75 -14.42
N GLN A 61 0.83 -50.55 -15.74
CA GLN A 61 1.96 -50.91 -16.62
C GLN A 61 3.20 -50.07 -16.31
N ALA A 62 3.02 -48.77 -16.07
CA ALA A 62 4.10 -47.86 -15.69
C ALA A 62 4.73 -48.22 -14.35
N LYS A 63 3.92 -48.59 -13.34
CA LYS A 63 4.40 -49.12 -12.05
C LYS A 63 5.18 -50.44 -12.22
N GLY A 64 4.92 -51.21 -13.28
CA GLY A 64 5.67 -52.40 -13.67
C GLY A 64 6.99 -52.14 -14.41
N GLY A 65 7.32 -50.87 -14.69
CA GLY A 65 8.60 -50.44 -15.28
C GLY A 65 8.54 -50.00 -16.74
N ASP A 66 7.39 -50.09 -17.43
CA ASP A 66 7.23 -49.60 -18.81
C ASP A 66 6.54 -48.23 -18.84
N LEU A 67 7.34 -47.17 -18.97
CA LEU A 67 6.86 -45.79 -18.93
C LEU A 67 6.36 -45.27 -20.30
N GLU A 68 6.61 -45.96 -21.41
CA GLU A 68 6.26 -45.44 -22.75
C GLU A 68 4.75 -45.32 -23.00
N PRO A 69 3.91 -46.31 -22.59
CA PRO A 69 2.45 -46.16 -22.63
C PRO A 69 1.96 -44.97 -21.80
N LEU A 70 2.60 -44.69 -20.65
CA LEU A 70 2.28 -43.57 -19.79
C LEU A 70 2.62 -42.24 -20.45
N LYS A 71 3.83 -42.09 -21.00
CA LYS A 71 4.23 -40.86 -21.72
C LYS A 71 3.32 -40.58 -22.91
N LYS A 72 2.97 -41.61 -23.69
CA LYS A 72 2.03 -41.48 -24.81
C LYS A 72 0.64 -41.03 -24.33
N THR A 73 0.13 -41.65 -23.28
CA THR A 73 -1.18 -41.32 -22.71
C THR A 73 -1.20 -39.93 -22.08
N VAL A 74 -0.11 -39.51 -21.45
CA VAL A 74 0.06 -38.14 -20.93
C VAL A 74 0.02 -37.12 -22.08
N ARG A 75 0.71 -37.37 -23.20
CA ARG A 75 0.59 -36.50 -24.40
C ARG A 75 -0.84 -36.45 -24.94
N GLU A 76 -1.52 -37.59 -25.01
CA GLU A 76 -2.92 -37.67 -25.45
C GLU A 76 -3.87 -36.87 -24.53
N ILE A 77 -3.68 -36.94 -23.21
CA ILE A 77 -4.50 -36.22 -22.20
C ILE A 77 -4.19 -34.72 -22.15
N LEU A 78 -2.94 -34.34 -22.45
CA LEU A 78 -2.50 -32.94 -22.46
C LEU A 78 -2.88 -32.22 -23.76
N SER A 79 -3.40 -32.93 -24.76
CA SER A 79 -3.97 -32.29 -25.95
C SER A 79 -5.36 -31.70 -25.66
N GLU A 80 -5.63 -30.51 -26.20
CA GLU A 80 -6.94 -29.84 -26.11
C GLU A 80 -8.09 -30.68 -26.70
N LYS A 81 -7.77 -31.62 -27.61
CA LYS A 81 -8.75 -32.52 -28.25
C LYS A 81 -9.13 -33.71 -27.39
N TYR A 82 -8.61 -33.83 -26.17
CA TYR A 82 -8.92 -34.96 -25.30
C TYR A 82 -10.37 -34.88 -24.78
N PRO A 83 -11.23 -35.89 -25.00
CA PRO A 83 -12.68 -35.80 -24.76
C PRO A 83 -13.11 -35.56 -23.31
N PHE A 84 -12.17 -35.62 -22.37
CA PHE A 84 -12.41 -35.52 -20.93
C PHE A 84 -11.51 -34.48 -20.26
N SER A 85 -10.90 -33.53 -21.00
CA SER A 85 -9.83 -32.61 -20.55
C SER A 85 -10.06 -31.85 -19.22
N GLY A 86 -11.32 -31.66 -18.80
CA GLY A 86 -11.73 -31.06 -17.52
C GLY A 86 -12.32 -32.03 -16.48
N ALA A 87 -12.25 -33.34 -16.69
CA ALA A 87 -12.84 -34.32 -15.79
C ALA A 87 -11.95 -34.56 -14.55
N ALA A 88 -12.56 -34.53 -13.35
CA ALA A 88 -11.84 -34.61 -12.07
C ALA A 88 -10.94 -35.86 -11.92
N PHE A 89 -11.33 -37.01 -12.50
CA PHE A 89 -10.52 -38.23 -12.45
C PHE A 89 -9.16 -38.11 -13.15
N LEU A 90 -8.99 -37.14 -14.06
CA LEU A 90 -7.71 -36.89 -14.73
C LEU A 90 -6.69 -36.21 -13.82
N ASN A 91 -7.13 -35.49 -12.78
CA ASN A 91 -6.21 -34.87 -11.84
C ASN A 91 -5.47 -35.94 -11.03
N LEU A 92 -6.19 -36.95 -10.55
CA LEU A 92 -5.61 -38.12 -9.88
C LEU A 92 -4.63 -38.88 -10.81
N PHE A 93 -5.00 -39.07 -12.08
CA PHE A 93 -4.10 -39.67 -13.05
C PHE A 93 -2.84 -38.82 -13.27
N ARG A 94 -2.96 -37.49 -13.40
CA ARG A 94 -1.83 -36.56 -13.62
C ARG A 94 -0.89 -36.53 -12.43
N GLU A 95 -1.40 -36.58 -11.20
CA GLU A 95 -0.59 -36.68 -9.99
C GLU A 95 0.23 -37.96 -9.97
N GLU A 96 -0.40 -39.13 -10.15
CA GLU A 96 0.31 -40.41 -10.20
C GLU A 96 1.28 -40.49 -11.39
N ALA A 97 0.92 -39.94 -12.55
CA ALA A 97 1.80 -39.87 -13.72
C ALA A 97 3.03 -38.97 -13.46
N ARG A 98 2.85 -37.86 -12.74
CA ARG A 98 3.92 -36.94 -12.37
C ARG A 98 4.88 -37.56 -11.36
N GLU A 99 4.37 -38.35 -10.42
CA GLU A 99 5.20 -39.14 -9.50
C GLU A 99 6.04 -40.20 -10.23
N LEU A 100 5.44 -40.90 -11.21
CA LEU A 100 6.11 -41.97 -11.95
C LEU A 100 7.12 -41.48 -12.99
N LEU A 101 6.88 -40.33 -13.61
CA LEU A 101 7.76 -39.75 -14.65
C LEU A 101 8.83 -38.81 -14.07
N GLY A 102 8.59 -38.25 -12.88
CA GLY A 102 9.37 -37.15 -12.34
C GLY A 102 8.99 -35.80 -12.98
N GLU A 103 9.19 -34.73 -12.20
CA GLU A 103 8.67 -33.40 -12.52
C GLU A 103 9.26 -32.81 -13.80
N GLU A 104 10.55 -33.01 -14.05
CA GLU A 104 11.24 -32.52 -15.24
C GLU A 104 10.72 -33.17 -16.54
N GLN A 105 10.52 -34.50 -16.56
CA GLN A 105 10.00 -35.20 -17.73
C GLN A 105 8.50 -34.92 -17.95
N PHE A 106 7.73 -34.80 -16.88
CA PHE A 106 6.32 -34.45 -16.97
C PHE A 106 6.13 -33.04 -17.57
N LEU A 107 6.94 -32.07 -17.13
CA LEU A 107 6.94 -30.71 -17.69
C LEU A 107 7.43 -30.68 -19.13
N ALA A 108 8.44 -31.48 -19.49
CA ALA A 108 8.91 -31.58 -20.87
C ALA A 108 7.82 -32.11 -21.82
N LEU A 109 7.08 -33.15 -21.41
CA LEU A 109 5.95 -33.69 -22.18
C LEU A 109 4.80 -32.68 -22.31
N LYS A 110 4.59 -31.85 -21.28
CA LYS A 110 3.64 -30.75 -21.30
C LYS A 110 4.05 -29.69 -22.32
N SER A 111 5.31 -29.26 -22.30
CA SER A 111 5.83 -28.32 -23.29
C SER A 111 5.83 -28.89 -24.71
N GLU A 112 6.11 -30.19 -24.91
CA GLU A 112 5.99 -30.87 -26.20
C GLU A 112 4.54 -30.89 -26.72
N ALA A 113 3.56 -31.15 -25.85
CA ALA A 113 2.14 -31.14 -26.21
C ALA A 113 1.64 -29.73 -26.54
N GLU A 114 2.04 -28.72 -25.76
CA GLU A 114 1.71 -27.30 -26.00
C GLU A 114 2.27 -26.79 -27.34
N ILE A 115 3.46 -27.26 -27.74
CA ILE A 115 4.07 -26.94 -29.05
C ILE A 115 3.35 -27.65 -30.21
N ALA A 116 2.81 -28.86 -29.98
CA ALA A 116 2.11 -29.63 -31.00
C ALA A 116 0.67 -29.14 -31.26
N ASP A 117 -0.03 -28.65 -30.23
CA ASP A 117 -1.38 -28.09 -30.36
C ASP A 117 -1.40 -26.67 -30.97
N MET A 118 -0.26 -25.97 -31.01
CA MET A 118 -0.10 -24.71 -31.77
C MET A 118 -0.17 -24.88 -33.31
N GLY A 119 -0.32 -26.12 -33.80
CA GLY A 119 -0.28 -26.50 -35.21
C GLY A 119 -1.63 -26.63 -35.92
N SER A 120 -2.69 -25.92 -35.52
CA SER A 120 -3.87 -25.63 -36.37
C SER A 120 -4.90 -24.85 -35.56
N VAL A 121 -5.03 -23.55 -35.79
CA VAL A 121 -6.17 -22.78 -35.29
C VAL A 121 -6.90 -22.23 -36.50
N ASP A 122 -7.91 -22.97 -36.94
CA ASP A 122 -9.04 -22.38 -37.65
C ASP A 122 -9.92 -21.73 -36.57
N TYR A 123 -10.19 -20.43 -36.75
CA TYR A 123 -11.03 -19.62 -35.88
C TYR A 123 -12.47 -20.14 -35.93
N ASP A 124 -13.01 -20.62 -34.81
CA ASP A 124 -14.43 -20.98 -34.65
C ASP A 124 -15.06 -19.99 -33.65
N ASP A 125 -15.91 -19.10 -34.16
CA ASP A 125 -16.57 -17.99 -33.46
C ASP A 125 -17.73 -18.44 -32.54
N SER A 126 -17.68 -19.64 -31.94
CA SER A 126 -18.83 -20.22 -31.22
C SER A 126 -18.67 -20.50 -29.72
N GLU A 127 -17.52 -20.18 -29.10
CA GLU A 127 -17.31 -20.37 -27.65
C GLU A 127 -17.30 -19.08 -26.80
N GLU A 128 -17.90 -17.98 -27.27
CA GLU A 128 -18.12 -16.77 -26.44
C GLU A 128 -19.39 -16.83 -25.57
N ALA A 129 -20.16 -17.93 -25.61
CA ALA A 129 -21.51 -17.99 -25.02
C ALA A 129 -21.61 -18.55 -23.57
N ALA A 130 -20.53 -18.62 -22.79
CA ALA A 130 -20.57 -19.16 -21.42
C ALA A 130 -20.04 -18.22 -20.32
N LEU A 131 -20.02 -16.91 -20.59
CA LEU A 131 -19.78 -15.87 -19.58
C LEU A 131 -20.84 -14.76 -19.74
N GLY A 132 -22.05 -15.04 -19.28
CA GLY A 132 -23.12 -14.06 -19.28
C GLY A 132 -24.41 -14.63 -18.74
N ASP A 133 -24.67 -14.39 -17.46
CA ASP A 133 -26.04 -14.22 -16.97
C ASP A 133 -25.99 -13.26 -15.78
N GLY A 134 -26.18 -11.97 -16.05
CA GLY A 134 -26.08 -10.92 -15.03
C GLY A 134 -26.20 -9.48 -15.53
N ILE A 135 -27.36 -9.14 -16.12
CA ILE A 135 -27.85 -7.82 -16.54
C ILE A 135 -27.33 -7.30 -17.90
N ASP A 136 -28.21 -7.43 -18.90
CA ASP A 136 -28.18 -6.70 -20.16
C ASP A 136 -28.19 -5.18 -19.95
N PHE A 137 -27.06 -4.55 -20.25
CA PHE A 137 -27.11 -3.44 -21.20
C PHE A 137 -26.73 -4.03 -22.56
N GLU A 138 -27.70 -4.56 -23.31
CA GLU A 138 -27.53 -4.73 -24.77
C GLU A 138 -27.41 -3.34 -25.41
N MET A 139 -26.24 -2.74 -25.25
CA MET A 139 -25.67 -1.98 -26.34
C MET A 139 -24.85 -3.00 -27.11
N GLU A 140 -25.30 -3.40 -28.30
CA GLU A 140 -24.45 -4.13 -29.24
C GLU A 140 -23.14 -3.35 -29.37
N VAL A 141 -22.06 -3.90 -28.81
CA VAL A 141 -20.72 -3.33 -29.01
C VAL A 141 -20.29 -3.81 -30.37
N GLU A 142 -20.53 -2.99 -31.38
CA GLU A 142 -20.09 -3.26 -32.75
C GLU A 142 -18.57 -3.46 -32.76
N MET A 143 -18.13 -4.66 -33.15
CA MET A 143 -16.72 -4.96 -33.40
C MET A 143 -16.19 -4.05 -34.51
N ARG A 144 -15.13 -3.29 -34.22
CA ARG A 144 -14.55 -2.32 -35.16
C ARG A 144 -13.26 -2.85 -35.78
N GLY A 145 -13.07 -2.54 -37.06
CA GLY A 145 -11.92 -2.96 -37.86
C GLY A 145 -12.27 -4.02 -38.91
N THR A 146 -11.45 -4.14 -39.96
CA THR A 146 -11.68 -5.14 -41.02
C THR A 146 -10.80 -6.40 -40.83
N PRO A 147 -11.24 -7.58 -41.29
CA PRO A 147 -10.42 -8.80 -41.27
C PRO A 147 -9.05 -8.64 -41.93
N GLU A 148 -8.94 -7.87 -43.01
CA GLU A 148 -7.68 -7.61 -43.72
C GLU A 148 -6.71 -6.79 -42.87
N ARG A 149 -7.24 -5.81 -42.12
CA ARG A 149 -6.44 -5.03 -41.16
C ARG A 149 -5.94 -5.93 -40.04
N HIS A 150 -6.80 -6.78 -39.48
CA HIS A 150 -6.40 -7.74 -38.46
C HIS A 150 -5.29 -8.67 -38.98
N ALA A 151 -5.46 -9.24 -40.18
CA ALA A 151 -4.44 -10.07 -40.81
C ALA A 151 -3.12 -9.32 -41.05
N ALA A 152 -3.18 -8.04 -41.47
CA ALA A 152 -1.99 -7.21 -41.65
C ALA A 152 -1.31 -6.84 -40.32
N PHE A 153 -2.07 -6.66 -39.24
CA PHE A 153 -1.55 -6.46 -37.89
C PHE A 153 -0.83 -7.72 -37.39
N VAL A 154 -1.51 -8.87 -37.45
CA VAL A 154 -0.94 -10.18 -37.08
C VAL A 154 0.29 -10.51 -37.94
N GLY A 155 0.28 -10.13 -39.22
CA GLY A 155 1.43 -10.29 -40.13
C GLY A 155 2.69 -9.51 -39.71
N ARG A 156 2.57 -8.47 -38.87
CA ARG A 156 3.71 -7.72 -38.32
C ARG A 156 4.33 -8.35 -37.08
N LYS A 157 3.78 -9.45 -36.56
CA LYS A 157 4.30 -10.14 -35.37
C LYS A 157 5.80 -10.44 -35.42
N SER A 158 6.33 -10.87 -36.56
CA SER A 158 7.76 -11.15 -36.72
C SER A 158 8.65 -9.91 -36.55
N GLU A 159 8.15 -8.72 -36.89
CA GLU A 159 8.85 -7.45 -36.65
C GLU A 159 8.94 -7.18 -35.15
N PHE A 160 7.83 -7.37 -34.43
CA PHE A 160 7.73 -7.14 -33.00
C PHE A 160 8.63 -8.09 -32.20
N GLU A 161 8.65 -9.38 -32.58
CA GLU A 161 9.60 -10.36 -32.03
C GLU A 161 11.06 -10.01 -32.37
N GLY A 162 11.31 -9.37 -33.51
CA GLY A 162 12.62 -8.83 -33.87
C GLY A 162 13.05 -7.71 -32.92
N ASN A 163 12.16 -6.76 -32.65
CA ASN A 163 12.41 -5.64 -31.73
C ASN A 163 12.68 -6.12 -30.30
N LEU A 164 11.88 -7.07 -29.81
CA LEU A 164 12.07 -7.69 -28.49
C LEU A 164 13.46 -8.33 -28.37
N ARG A 165 13.84 -9.19 -29.33
CA ARG A 165 15.18 -9.83 -29.34
C ARG A 165 16.31 -8.81 -29.36
N GLN A 166 16.16 -7.71 -30.09
CA GLN A 166 17.16 -6.65 -30.10
C GLN A 166 17.26 -5.94 -28.74
N ALA A 167 16.13 -5.69 -28.07
CA ALA A 167 16.12 -5.11 -26.72
C ALA A 167 16.80 -6.03 -25.70
N GLU A 168 16.48 -7.33 -25.73
CA GLU A 168 17.11 -8.35 -24.88
C GLU A 168 18.63 -8.44 -25.12
N GLN A 169 19.06 -8.39 -26.38
CA GLN A 169 20.48 -8.38 -26.73
C GLN A 169 21.19 -7.14 -26.16
N ARG A 170 20.61 -5.94 -26.34
CA ARG A 170 21.18 -4.69 -25.78
C ARG A 170 21.28 -4.76 -24.25
N LEU A 171 20.30 -5.34 -23.58
CA LEU A 171 20.34 -5.58 -22.14
C LEU A 171 21.43 -6.56 -21.73
N ALA A 172 21.57 -7.68 -22.44
CA ALA A 172 22.63 -8.66 -22.19
C ALA A 172 24.02 -8.03 -22.35
N ASP A 173 24.22 -7.24 -23.41
CA ASP A 173 25.48 -6.54 -23.67
C ASP A 173 25.80 -5.52 -22.56
N ARG A 174 24.83 -4.70 -22.16
CA ARG A 174 24.99 -3.75 -21.03
C ARG A 174 25.30 -4.47 -19.73
N ARG A 175 24.60 -5.57 -19.42
CA ARG A 175 24.83 -6.38 -18.22
C ARG A 175 26.24 -6.97 -18.22
N ASN A 176 26.68 -7.53 -19.34
CA ASN A 176 28.02 -8.11 -19.48
C ASN A 176 29.11 -7.04 -19.31
N ALA A 177 28.94 -5.87 -19.91
CA ALA A 177 29.84 -4.73 -19.73
C ALA A 177 29.90 -4.29 -18.26
N ARG A 178 28.75 -4.17 -17.60
CA ARG A 178 28.65 -3.79 -16.19
C ARG A 178 29.29 -4.82 -15.25
N LEU A 179 29.06 -6.11 -15.48
CA LEU A 179 29.68 -7.19 -14.71
C LEU A 179 31.21 -7.17 -14.84
N LYS A 180 31.75 -6.84 -16.02
CA LYS A 180 33.20 -6.68 -16.22
C LYS A 180 33.75 -5.51 -15.42
N GLU A 181 33.07 -4.37 -15.41
CA GLU A 181 33.44 -3.20 -14.61
C GLU A 181 33.38 -3.49 -13.10
N LEU A 182 32.30 -4.14 -12.64
CA LEU A 182 32.10 -4.52 -11.25
C LEU A 182 33.19 -5.47 -10.73
N ARG A 183 33.66 -6.41 -11.55
CA ARG A 183 34.80 -7.28 -11.18
C ARG A 183 36.06 -6.47 -10.89
N VAL A 184 36.34 -5.45 -11.71
CA VAL A 184 37.49 -4.55 -11.50
C VAL A 184 37.32 -3.74 -10.21
N GLN A 185 36.11 -3.21 -9.98
CA GLN A 185 35.76 -2.46 -8.78
C GLN A 185 35.87 -3.32 -7.50
N ALA A 186 35.37 -4.56 -7.53
CA ALA A 186 35.43 -5.52 -6.43
C ALA A 186 36.88 -5.88 -6.07
N GLU A 187 37.72 -6.18 -7.07
CA GLU A 187 39.14 -6.46 -6.85
C GLU A 187 39.89 -5.26 -6.25
N ARG A 188 39.56 -4.04 -6.70
CA ARG A 188 40.13 -2.81 -6.15
C ARG A 188 39.70 -2.61 -4.70
N ALA A 189 38.42 -2.80 -4.41
CA ALA A 189 37.85 -2.67 -3.06
C ALA A 189 38.49 -3.67 -2.09
N LYS A 190 38.59 -4.96 -2.46
CA LYS A 190 39.22 -6.01 -1.64
C LYS A 190 40.68 -5.67 -1.28
N LYS A 191 41.43 -5.01 -2.17
CA LYS A 191 42.81 -4.58 -1.92
C LYS A 191 42.92 -3.33 -1.04
N LYS A 192 41.98 -2.39 -1.16
CA LYS A 192 42.07 -1.04 -0.56
C LYS A 192 41.26 -0.86 0.72
N ALA A 193 40.19 -1.62 0.93
CA ALA A 193 39.28 -1.50 2.07
C ALA A 193 39.89 -2.09 3.35
N LYS A 194 41.00 -1.50 3.81
CA LYS A 194 41.72 -1.87 5.03
C LYS A 194 41.10 -1.13 6.21
N ASN A 195 40.97 -1.80 7.36
CA ASN A 195 40.46 -1.22 8.61
C ASN A 195 38.98 -0.83 8.59
N LEU A 196 38.14 -1.53 7.81
CA LEU A 196 36.70 -1.36 7.90
C LEU A 196 36.21 -1.66 9.32
N LYS A 197 35.23 -0.88 9.78
CA LYS A 197 34.59 -1.07 11.08
C LYS A 197 33.07 -0.96 10.96
N ILE A 198 32.36 -1.79 11.72
CA ILE A 198 30.92 -1.71 11.93
C ILE A 198 30.65 -1.72 13.43
N ASN A 199 29.93 -0.72 13.94
CA ASN A 199 29.67 -0.54 15.38
C ASN A 199 30.92 -0.71 16.26
N GLY A 200 32.04 -0.13 15.81
CA GLY A 200 33.33 -0.18 16.50
C GLY A 200 34.12 -1.49 16.32
N LYS A 201 33.52 -2.56 15.80
CA LYS A 201 34.17 -3.85 15.56
C LYS A 201 34.86 -3.86 14.20
N ALA A 202 36.07 -4.43 14.13
CA ALA A 202 36.77 -4.62 12.87
C ALA A 202 36.04 -5.64 11.98
N CYS A 203 35.98 -5.36 10.68
CA CYS A 203 35.41 -6.26 9.69
C CYS A 203 36.26 -6.31 8.42
N THR A 204 36.08 -7.37 7.63
CA THR A 204 36.73 -7.57 6.34
C THR A 204 35.69 -7.61 5.22
N LEU A 205 36.01 -7.00 4.07
CA LEU A 205 35.18 -7.12 2.87
C LEU A 205 35.39 -8.52 2.27
N VAL A 206 34.31 -9.29 2.17
CA VAL A 206 34.29 -10.65 1.61
C VAL A 206 33.98 -10.59 0.13
N ASP A 207 32.92 -9.86 -0.23
CA ASP A 207 32.46 -9.74 -1.60
C ASP A 207 31.78 -8.41 -1.91
N LEU A 208 31.70 -8.06 -3.20
CA LEU A 208 31.07 -6.85 -3.69
C LEU A 208 30.34 -7.17 -5.01
N THR A 209 29.06 -6.82 -5.07
CA THR A 209 28.18 -7.06 -6.20
C THR A 209 27.48 -5.76 -6.62
N GLU A 210 26.69 -5.83 -7.69
CA GLU A 210 25.84 -4.71 -8.09
C GLU A 210 24.82 -4.34 -7.01
N LYS A 211 24.31 -5.33 -6.29
CA LYS A 211 23.28 -5.14 -5.26
C LYS A 211 23.85 -4.58 -3.97
N GLY A 212 25.11 -4.86 -3.68
CA GLY A 212 25.69 -4.50 -2.40
C GLY A 212 27.06 -5.10 -2.14
N PHE A 213 27.33 -5.42 -0.89
CA PHE A 213 28.58 -6.03 -0.47
C PHE A 213 28.38 -6.90 0.77
N MET A 214 29.29 -7.86 0.94
CA MET A 214 29.31 -8.76 2.09
C MET A 214 30.55 -8.49 2.92
N ILE A 215 30.37 -8.41 4.23
CA ILE A 215 31.47 -8.32 5.19
C ILE A 215 31.50 -9.53 6.11
N GLU A 216 32.65 -9.77 6.72
CA GLU A 216 32.80 -10.70 7.84
C GLU A 216 33.19 -9.93 9.09
N VAL A 217 32.44 -10.14 10.18
CA VAL A 217 32.68 -9.53 11.49
C VAL A 217 32.48 -10.57 12.59
N SER A 218 33.49 -10.77 13.43
CA SER A 218 33.44 -11.76 14.52
C SER A 218 33.00 -13.17 14.07
N GLY A 219 33.47 -13.62 12.91
CA GLY A 219 33.14 -14.94 12.32
C GLY A 219 31.74 -15.06 11.72
N ARG A 220 30.98 -13.96 11.61
CA ARG A 220 29.66 -13.93 10.96
C ARG A 220 29.75 -13.14 9.66
N ARG A 221 29.16 -13.68 8.60
CA ARG A 221 28.98 -12.98 7.31
C ARG A 221 27.69 -12.18 7.34
N ILE A 222 27.76 -10.92 6.95
CA ILE A 222 26.63 -10.00 6.87
C ILE A 222 26.62 -9.38 5.49
N GLU A 223 25.50 -9.48 4.80
CA GLU A 223 25.27 -8.87 3.50
C GLU A 223 24.53 -7.55 3.67
N PHE A 224 24.97 -6.53 2.95
CA PHE A 224 24.33 -5.21 2.88
C PHE A 224 24.06 -4.85 1.43
N GLY A 225 22.86 -4.37 1.15
CA GLY A 225 22.56 -3.61 -0.06
C GLY A 225 23.16 -2.20 0.01
N TRP A 226 23.35 -1.57 -1.15
CA TRP A 226 23.93 -0.21 -1.20
C TRP A 226 23.04 0.86 -0.54
N GLY A 227 21.71 0.72 -0.60
CA GLY A 227 20.78 1.62 0.06
C GLY A 227 20.68 1.36 1.57
N ASN A 228 20.74 0.11 2.02
CA ASN A 228 20.52 -0.26 3.42
C ASN A 228 21.80 -0.40 4.28
N ALA A 229 23.02 -0.41 3.71
CA ALA A 229 24.26 -0.47 4.50
C ALA A 229 24.38 0.66 5.54
N PRO A 230 25.11 0.53 6.66
CA PRO A 230 25.47 1.69 7.49
C PRO A 230 26.25 2.74 6.69
N ALA A 231 25.89 4.02 6.83
CA ALA A 231 26.32 5.05 5.87
C ALA A 231 27.83 5.15 5.66
N LYS A 232 28.59 5.27 6.76
CA LYS A 232 30.06 5.36 6.69
C LYS A 232 30.72 4.08 6.17
N LEU A 233 30.17 2.92 6.51
CA LEU A 233 30.68 1.64 6.02
C LEU A 233 30.48 1.53 4.51
N GLY A 234 29.25 1.75 4.03
CA GLY A 234 28.94 1.71 2.61
C GLY A 234 29.76 2.71 1.80
N HIS A 235 29.96 3.93 2.33
CA HIS A 235 30.83 4.91 1.68
C HIS A 235 32.28 4.45 1.63
N ALA A 236 32.83 3.93 2.73
CA ALA A 236 34.21 3.43 2.77
C ALA A 236 34.44 2.28 1.77
N VAL A 237 33.50 1.33 1.67
CA VAL A 237 33.57 0.22 0.70
C VAL A 237 33.48 0.76 -0.74
N LYS A 238 32.51 1.64 -1.03
CA LYS A 238 32.35 2.23 -2.36
C LYS A 238 33.56 3.09 -2.76
N SER A 239 34.09 3.88 -1.84
CA SER A 239 35.30 4.69 -2.03
C SER A 239 36.52 3.84 -2.36
N ALA A 240 36.65 2.66 -1.73
CA ALA A 240 37.71 1.70 -2.05
C ALA A 240 37.56 1.09 -3.46
N ALA A 241 36.33 1.00 -3.98
CA ALA A 241 36.01 0.50 -5.31
C ALA A 241 36.25 1.53 -6.43
N VAL A 242 36.21 2.83 -6.12
CA VAL A 242 36.33 3.93 -7.10
C VAL A 242 37.72 4.04 -7.73
N ASP A 243 37.75 4.31 -9.03
CA ASP A 243 38.97 4.60 -9.79
C ASP A 243 39.50 5.96 -9.39
N PRO A 244 40.76 6.04 -8.92
CA PRO A 244 41.25 7.30 -8.42
C PRO A 244 41.40 8.41 -9.46
N GLN A 245 41.38 8.07 -10.75
CA GLN A 245 41.51 9.00 -11.88
C GLN A 245 40.19 9.24 -12.62
N SER A 246 39.10 8.57 -12.25
CA SER A 246 37.79 8.76 -12.89
C SER A 246 37.04 9.93 -12.23
N ALA A 247 36.79 10.98 -13.02
CA ALA A 247 36.00 12.13 -12.60
C ALA A 247 34.54 11.75 -12.29
N ASP A 248 33.96 10.86 -13.11
CA ASP A 248 32.58 10.40 -12.97
C ASP A 248 32.40 9.52 -11.73
N GLU A 249 33.29 8.55 -11.49
CA GLU A 249 33.19 7.69 -10.30
C GLU A 249 33.37 8.48 -9.00
N ALA A 250 34.21 9.53 -9.02
CA ALA A 250 34.35 10.44 -7.88
C ALA A 250 33.08 11.27 -7.64
N TYR A 251 32.41 11.71 -8.71
CA TYR A 251 31.13 12.43 -8.60
C TYR A 251 30.03 11.53 -8.03
N GLU A 252 29.90 10.30 -8.56
CA GLU A 252 28.94 9.30 -8.08
C GLU A 252 29.17 8.90 -6.62
N LEU A 253 30.42 8.87 -6.17
CA LEU A 253 30.75 8.67 -4.76
C LEU A 253 30.29 9.86 -3.89
N GLY A 254 30.44 11.09 -4.38
CA GLY A 254 29.93 12.29 -3.73
C GLY A 254 28.41 12.29 -3.62
N MET A 255 27.70 11.93 -4.69
CA MET A 255 26.24 11.78 -4.66
C MET A 255 25.81 10.66 -3.71
N TYR A 256 26.52 9.54 -3.69
CA TYR A 256 26.26 8.45 -2.74
C TYR A 256 26.47 8.88 -1.28
N ALA A 257 27.54 9.62 -0.97
CA ALA A 257 27.77 10.18 0.35
C ALA A 257 26.64 11.14 0.75
N LEU A 258 26.25 12.03 -0.18
CA LEU A 258 25.24 13.05 0.04
C LEU A 258 23.85 12.45 0.27
N LYS A 259 23.42 11.45 -0.52
CA LYS A 259 22.16 10.70 -0.31
C LYS A 259 22.06 10.06 1.08
N ARG A 260 23.20 9.93 1.77
CA ARG A 260 23.35 9.29 3.07
C ARG A 260 23.75 10.26 4.18
N ALA A 261 23.58 11.57 3.95
CA ALA A 261 23.88 12.66 4.87
C ALA A 261 25.35 12.72 5.35
N LEU A 262 26.28 12.18 4.55
CA LEU A 262 27.72 12.27 4.77
C LEU A 262 28.27 13.52 4.06
N PHE A 263 27.92 14.71 4.57
CA PHE A 263 28.21 15.98 3.90
C PHE A 263 29.71 16.25 3.72
N ASP A 264 30.53 15.93 4.72
CA ASP A 264 31.97 16.19 4.66
C ASP A 264 32.65 15.25 3.65
N GLU A 265 32.24 13.98 3.61
CA GLU A 265 32.64 13.02 2.58
C GLU A 265 32.23 13.52 1.18
N ALA A 266 30.96 13.93 1.03
CA ALA A 266 30.43 14.41 -0.24
C ALA A 266 31.23 15.62 -0.77
N VAL A 267 31.51 16.62 0.08
CA VAL A 267 32.34 17.77 -0.28
C VAL A 267 33.71 17.33 -0.78
N ARG A 268 34.39 16.42 -0.07
CA ARG A 268 35.71 15.92 -0.47
C ARG A 268 35.65 15.20 -1.82
N ASP A 269 34.64 14.39 -2.04
CA ASP A 269 34.48 13.60 -3.26
C ASP A 269 34.11 14.47 -4.47
N PHE A 270 33.24 15.47 -4.31
CA PHE A 270 32.94 16.44 -5.37
C PHE A 270 34.13 17.35 -5.70
N GLN A 271 34.89 17.81 -4.70
CA GLN A 271 36.12 18.57 -4.94
C GLN A 271 37.14 17.75 -5.74
N ARG A 272 37.23 16.45 -5.45
CA ARG A 272 38.06 15.53 -6.22
C ARG A 272 37.56 15.39 -7.66
N ALA A 273 36.26 15.18 -7.86
CA ALA A 273 35.66 15.09 -9.18
C ALA A 273 35.95 16.35 -10.03
N GLY A 274 35.80 17.53 -9.43
CA GLY A 274 36.13 18.80 -10.07
C GLY A 274 37.61 18.93 -10.46
N LYS A 275 38.54 18.50 -9.58
CA LYS A 275 39.98 18.46 -9.90
C LYS A 275 40.32 17.52 -11.07
N LEU A 276 39.54 16.45 -11.25
CA LEU A 276 39.67 15.50 -12.36
C LEU A 276 38.95 15.97 -13.63
N GLY A 277 38.34 17.16 -13.63
CA GLY A 277 37.70 17.76 -14.80
C GLY A 277 36.22 17.41 -14.99
N SER A 278 35.54 16.90 -13.95
CA SER A 278 34.10 16.62 -13.99
C SER A 278 33.29 17.86 -14.42
N GLN A 279 32.35 17.65 -15.35
CA GLN A 279 31.41 18.68 -15.82
C GLN A 279 30.05 18.60 -15.12
N HIS A 280 29.87 17.65 -14.20
CA HIS A 280 28.61 17.46 -13.49
C HIS A 280 28.32 18.62 -12.53
N LYS A 281 27.07 19.06 -12.48
CA LYS A 281 26.66 20.08 -11.50
C LYS A 281 26.57 19.45 -10.11
N VAL A 282 27.05 20.19 -9.11
CA VAL A 282 26.99 19.77 -7.70
C VAL A 282 25.79 20.45 -7.03
N PRO A 283 24.97 19.73 -6.24
CA PRO A 283 23.85 20.31 -5.51
C PRO A 283 24.33 21.26 -4.40
N ASN A 284 23.45 22.13 -3.92
CA ASN A 284 23.77 23.06 -2.82
C ASN A 284 23.87 22.30 -1.47
N ILE A 285 25.07 21.86 -1.13
CA ILE A 285 25.31 21.02 0.05
C ILE A 285 24.96 21.74 1.35
N ASP A 286 25.20 23.05 1.45
CA ASP A 286 24.89 23.83 2.66
C ASP A 286 23.38 23.90 2.90
N GLU A 287 22.59 24.10 1.85
CA GLU A 287 21.13 24.06 1.93
C GLU A 287 20.61 22.68 2.34
N LEU A 288 21.16 21.61 1.76
CA LEU A 288 20.81 20.23 2.13
C LEU A 288 21.21 19.90 3.57
N LYS A 289 22.33 20.44 4.06
CA LYS A 289 22.76 20.30 5.45
C LYS A 289 21.79 21.00 6.40
N LEU A 290 21.25 22.16 6.02
CA LEU A 290 20.20 22.85 6.79
C LEU A 290 18.90 22.05 6.81
N MET A 291 18.59 21.25 5.78
CA MET A 291 17.36 20.45 5.73
C MET A 291 17.31 19.32 6.75
N VAL A 292 18.47 18.76 7.11
CA VAL A 292 18.56 17.63 8.03
C VAL A 292 18.73 18.05 9.50
N GLN A 293 18.87 19.36 9.77
CA GLN A 293 18.94 19.88 11.12
C GLN A 293 17.56 19.84 11.81
N LEU A 294 17.57 19.58 13.13
CA LEU A 294 16.37 19.65 13.96
C LEU A 294 15.84 21.07 14.08
N PHE A 295 16.73 22.05 14.14
CA PHE A 295 16.43 23.47 14.21
C PHE A 295 17.48 24.22 13.41
N ARG A 296 17.05 25.16 12.57
CA ARG A 296 17.90 26.14 11.87
C ARG A 296 18.07 27.41 12.69
N GLY A 297 17.17 27.66 13.65
CA GLY A 297 17.40 28.59 14.75
C GLY A 297 18.60 28.17 15.62
N GLN A 298 19.12 29.12 16.39
CA GLN A 298 20.19 28.84 17.35
C GLN A 298 19.66 27.92 18.45
N SER A 299 20.31 26.77 18.67
CA SER A 299 19.89 25.81 19.68
C SER A 299 21.07 25.24 20.46
N ASP A 300 20.87 25.05 21.76
CA ASP A 300 21.78 24.32 22.63
C ASP A 300 21.39 22.84 22.82
N TYR A 301 20.41 22.35 22.05
CA TYR A 301 19.99 20.96 22.07
C TYR A 301 21.13 20.05 21.60
N ARG A 302 21.28 18.93 22.30
CA ARG A 302 22.13 17.81 21.94
C ARG A 302 21.30 16.55 22.17
N ASP A 303 21.39 15.61 21.25
CA ASP A 303 20.68 14.34 21.40
C ASP A 303 21.12 13.64 22.70
N GLY A 304 20.15 13.12 23.47
CA GLY A 304 20.39 12.54 24.80
C GLY A 304 20.75 13.54 25.91
N LYS A 305 20.71 14.86 25.68
CA LYS A 305 20.87 15.86 26.74
C LYS A 305 19.73 15.74 27.75
N GLN A 306 20.07 15.62 29.02
CA GLN A 306 19.09 15.70 30.11
C GLN A 306 18.82 17.17 30.46
N GLY A 307 17.54 17.50 30.70
CA GLY A 307 17.09 18.83 31.11
C GLY A 307 16.67 19.75 29.97
N GLU A 308 16.41 21.01 30.30
CA GLU A 308 15.86 21.99 29.36
C GLU A 308 16.88 22.36 28.26
N SER A 309 16.37 22.51 27.04
CA SER A 309 17.08 23.10 25.92
C SER A 309 16.36 24.37 25.47
N THR A 310 17.13 25.29 24.91
CA THR A 310 16.65 26.53 24.34
C THR A 310 16.88 26.51 22.84
N VAL A 311 15.85 26.89 22.09
CA VAL A 311 15.91 27.16 20.67
C VAL A 311 15.45 28.60 20.46
N SER A 312 16.21 29.39 19.70
CA SER A 312 15.90 30.79 19.42
C SER A 312 16.07 31.14 17.95
N TRP A 313 15.14 31.94 17.45
CA TRP A 313 15.09 32.46 16.09
C TRP A 313 15.10 33.99 16.18
N ASP A 314 16.19 34.60 15.74
CA ASP A 314 16.34 36.06 15.67
C ASP A 314 15.76 36.65 14.37
N MET A 315 15.34 35.79 13.44
CA MET A 315 14.77 36.12 12.14
C MET A 315 15.72 36.93 11.24
N THR A 316 17.04 36.74 11.41
CA THR A 316 18.08 37.44 10.62
C THR A 316 18.61 36.62 9.45
N GLN A 317 18.43 35.30 9.49
CA GLN A 317 18.89 34.38 8.44
C GLN A 317 17.67 33.78 7.73
N ASP A 318 17.61 33.91 6.40
CA ASP A 318 16.51 33.39 5.58
C ASP A 318 16.24 31.89 5.80
N ALA A 319 17.27 31.11 6.13
CA ALA A 319 17.13 29.69 6.45
C ALA A 319 16.19 29.42 7.63
N GLN A 320 16.13 30.32 8.63
CA GLN A 320 15.25 30.18 9.80
C GLN A 320 13.77 30.14 9.42
N LYS A 321 13.41 30.72 8.28
CA LYS A 321 12.07 30.68 7.70
C LYS A 321 11.50 29.26 7.61
N ASN A 322 12.38 28.30 7.33
CA ASN A 322 12.03 26.89 7.13
C ASN A 322 11.73 26.14 8.43
N ASP A 323 11.93 26.76 9.59
CA ASP A 323 11.46 26.25 10.88
C ASP A 323 10.02 26.69 11.19
N PHE A 324 9.35 27.35 10.22
CA PHE A 324 7.97 27.79 10.33
C PHE A 324 7.14 27.25 9.18
N THR A 325 6.06 26.54 9.50
CA THR A 325 5.13 26.00 8.49
C THR A 325 3.78 26.70 8.59
N VAL A 326 3.36 27.37 7.52
CA VAL A 326 2.05 28.05 7.48
C VAL A 326 0.90 27.06 7.59
N LEU A 327 -0.19 27.48 8.23
CA LEU A 327 -1.38 26.64 8.43
C LEU A 327 -2.07 26.26 7.09
N HIS A 328 -1.96 27.11 6.07
CA HIS A 328 -2.62 26.89 4.77
C HIS A 328 -1.74 27.34 3.61
N GLN A 329 -1.76 26.60 2.50
CA GLN A 329 -0.91 26.85 1.31
C GLN A 329 -1.07 28.23 0.67
N ALA A 330 -2.24 28.87 0.83
CA ALA A 330 -2.49 30.22 0.33
C ALA A 330 -1.86 31.33 1.21
N MET A 331 -1.34 30.98 2.39
CA MET A 331 -0.64 31.92 3.27
C MET A 331 0.79 32.13 2.78
N LYS A 332 1.28 33.35 2.94
CA LYS A 332 2.66 33.70 2.65
C LYS A 332 3.42 33.95 3.93
N LEU A 333 4.65 33.45 3.97
CA LEU A 333 5.57 33.65 5.06
C LEU A 333 6.80 34.37 4.50
N ASP A 334 7.28 35.38 5.21
CA ASP A 334 8.40 36.23 4.80
C ASP A 334 9.27 36.61 6.00
N LEU A 335 10.57 36.83 5.75
CA LEU A 335 11.51 37.30 6.76
C LEU A 335 12.10 38.65 6.34
N GLY A 336 12.14 39.60 7.26
CA GLY A 336 12.75 40.91 6.99
C GLY A 336 12.90 41.78 8.24
N GLY A 337 14.06 42.41 8.40
CA GLY A 337 14.32 43.32 9.52
C GLY A 337 14.26 42.66 10.90
N GLY A 338 14.63 41.37 11.03
CA GLY A 338 14.56 40.63 12.28
C GLY A 338 13.14 40.27 12.71
N LYS A 339 12.23 40.13 11.74
CA LYS A 339 10.83 39.76 11.97
C LYS A 339 10.34 38.69 10.99
N LEU A 340 9.46 37.83 11.51
CA LEU A 340 8.64 36.88 10.78
C LEU A 340 7.30 37.51 10.43
N ALA A 341 7.04 37.72 9.14
CA ALA A 341 5.76 38.19 8.63
C ALA A 341 4.93 37.03 8.10
N ILE A 342 3.69 36.90 8.58
CA ILE A 342 2.73 35.90 8.12
C ILE A 342 1.53 36.64 7.53
N GLN A 343 1.20 36.34 6.28
CA GLN A 343 0.15 37.04 5.53
C GLN A 343 -0.88 36.05 4.96
N THR A 344 -2.15 36.39 5.10
CA THR A 344 -3.29 35.66 4.49
C THR A 344 -4.03 36.50 3.46
N PRO A 345 -4.67 35.86 2.46
CA PRO A 345 -5.78 36.45 1.70
C PRO A 345 -6.98 36.80 2.63
N GLN A 346 -7.98 37.50 2.09
CA GLN A 346 -9.20 37.84 2.85
C GLN A 346 -9.95 36.57 3.33
N ASN A 347 -10.74 36.69 4.40
CA ASN A 347 -11.64 35.66 4.96
C ASN A 347 -11.00 34.49 5.73
N PHE A 348 -9.70 34.53 6.03
CA PHE A 348 -9.11 33.55 6.96
C PHE A 348 -9.47 33.86 8.41
N LEU A 349 -9.94 32.84 9.13
CA LEU A 349 -10.23 32.94 10.58
C LEU A 349 -8.96 33.04 11.42
N LEU A 350 -7.83 32.56 10.90
CA LEU A 350 -6.53 32.53 11.58
C LEU A 350 -5.42 32.80 10.56
N THR A 351 -4.40 33.56 10.97
CA THR A 351 -3.15 33.74 10.22
C THR A 351 -2.02 33.26 11.12
N ALA A 352 -1.48 32.06 10.89
CA ALA A 352 -0.52 31.45 11.80
C ALA A 352 0.47 30.51 11.12
N ALA A 353 1.61 30.31 11.78
CA ALA A 353 2.63 29.35 11.40
C ALA A 353 3.03 28.49 12.60
N ASN A 354 3.13 27.18 12.37
CA ASN A 354 3.67 26.22 13.33
C ASN A 354 5.14 26.53 13.57
N VAL A 355 5.54 26.57 14.84
CA VAL A 355 6.95 26.64 15.23
C VAL A 355 7.49 25.22 15.26
N GLN A 356 8.59 24.95 14.57
CA GLN A 356 9.22 23.62 14.56
C GLN A 356 9.63 23.21 15.98
N GLY A 357 9.27 21.99 16.39
CA GLY A 357 9.59 21.42 17.69
C GLY A 357 8.38 20.82 18.41
N ALA A 358 8.63 19.77 19.19
CA ALA A 358 7.71 19.29 20.21
C ALA A 358 8.45 19.07 21.52
N TRP A 359 7.74 19.19 22.63
CA TRP A 359 8.33 19.31 23.96
C TRP A 359 7.57 18.43 24.97
N ASP A 360 8.31 17.77 25.86
CA ASP A 360 7.75 16.92 26.91
C ASP A 360 7.67 17.69 28.23
N GLU A 361 6.67 17.38 29.06
CA GLU A 361 6.45 17.85 30.43
C GLU A 361 6.32 19.37 30.61
N ARG A 362 7.29 20.17 30.16
CA ARG A 362 7.30 21.61 30.28
C ARG A 362 7.94 22.28 29.07
N ALA A 363 7.27 23.32 28.59
CA ALA A 363 7.80 24.20 27.56
C ALA A 363 7.29 25.64 27.70
N THR A 364 8.15 26.60 27.34
CA THR A 364 7.85 28.03 27.39
C THR A 364 8.22 28.66 26.06
N LEU A 365 7.24 29.28 25.40
CA LEU A 365 7.47 30.12 24.23
C LEU A 365 7.49 31.59 24.65
N GLU A 366 8.60 32.26 24.34
CA GLU A 366 8.76 33.70 24.42
C GLU A 366 8.78 34.27 22.99
N MET A 367 8.01 35.32 22.72
CA MET A 367 8.09 36.03 21.44
C MET A 367 8.00 37.54 21.62
N LYS A 368 8.73 38.27 20.78
CA LYS A 368 8.64 39.73 20.72
C LYS A 368 7.50 40.15 19.80
N VAL A 369 6.63 41.04 20.26
CA VAL A 369 5.48 41.51 19.48
C VAL A 369 5.96 42.46 18.38
N GLY A 370 5.74 42.09 17.11
CA GLY A 370 6.10 42.93 15.95
C GLY A 370 4.98 43.87 15.51
N THR A 371 3.72 43.40 15.53
CA THR A 371 2.51 44.18 15.26
C THR A 371 1.47 43.99 16.36
N THR A 372 0.65 45.02 16.61
CA THR A 372 -0.49 44.96 17.55
C THR A 372 -1.86 44.98 16.84
N SER A 373 -1.86 45.17 15.51
CA SER A 373 -3.05 45.10 14.65
C SER A 373 -2.65 44.47 13.31
N PRO A 374 -3.12 43.24 12.99
CA PRO A 374 -3.93 42.37 13.84
C PRO A 374 -3.17 41.95 15.11
N ALA A 375 -3.93 41.69 16.19
CA ALA A 375 -3.37 41.37 17.49
C ALA A 375 -2.66 39.99 17.47
N PRO A 376 -1.45 39.89 18.03
CA PRO A 376 -0.69 38.65 17.97
C PRO A 376 -1.30 37.60 18.90
N ALA A 377 -0.94 36.36 18.64
CA ALA A 377 -1.42 35.20 19.35
C ALA A 377 -0.37 34.09 19.38
N VAL A 378 -0.41 33.29 20.45
CA VAL A 378 0.35 32.06 20.61
C VAL A 378 -0.63 30.93 20.81
N TRP A 379 -0.47 29.86 20.03
CA TRP A 379 -1.20 28.62 20.21
C TRP A 379 -0.29 27.61 20.85
N PHE A 380 -0.87 26.71 21.65
CA PHE A 380 -0.22 25.47 22.00
C PHE A 380 -1.19 24.29 21.85
N LYS A 381 -0.66 23.15 21.45
CA LYS A 381 -1.39 21.89 21.29
C LYS A 381 -0.76 20.82 22.18
N THR A 382 -1.62 20.01 22.78
CA THR A 382 -1.33 18.75 23.48
C THR A 382 -2.18 17.64 22.86
N GLU A 383 -2.01 16.38 23.27
CA GLU A 383 -2.89 15.29 22.86
C GLU A 383 -4.32 15.47 23.42
N ALA A 384 -4.44 16.13 24.58
CA ALA A 384 -5.73 16.40 25.23
C ALA A 384 -6.50 17.58 24.61
N GLY A 385 -5.86 18.47 23.83
CA GLY A 385 -6.56 19.62 23.24
C GLY A 385 -5.66 20.70 22.62
N GLN A 386 -6.32 21.73 22.08
CA GLN A 386 -5.68 22.89 21.46
C GLN A 386 -6.15 24.19 22.09
N TYR A 387 -5.20 25.08 22.37
CA TYR A 387 -5.44 26.30 23.15
C TYR A 387 -4.84 27.52 22.44
N LEU A 388 -5.48 28.67 22.63
CA LEU A 388 -5.10 29.94 22.04
C LEU A 388 -4.92 31.00 23.13
N VAL A 389 -3.74 31.60 23.21
CA VAL A 389 -3.47 32.82 23.96
C VAL A 389 -3.49 34.01 23.00
N HIS A 390 -4.50 34.86 23.12
CA HIS A 390 -4.69 36.04 22.27
C HIS A 390 -4.30 37.31 23.04
N PHE A 391 -3.43 38.13 22.44
CA PHE A 391 -2.90 39.35 23.04
C PHE A 391 -3.57 40.60 22.45
N GLY A 392 -4.89 40.69 22.59
CA GLY A 392 -5.72 41.78 22.05
C GLY A 392 -5.78 43.00 22.96
N SER A 393 -6.97 43.63 23.03
CA SER A 393 -7.26 44.65 24.06
C SER A 393 -7.16 44.11 25.48
N GLN A 394 -7.29 42.79 25.64
CA GLN A 394 -7.02 42.01 26.83
C GLN A 394 -6.18 40.79 26.44
N THR A 395 -5.37 40.30 27.38
CA THR A 395 -4.72 38.99 27.23
C THR A 395 -5.70 37.91 27.66
N GLN A 396 -5.97 36.94 26.77
CA GLN A 396 -7.02 35.93 26.97
C GLN A 396 -6.56 34.54 26.56
N LEU A 397 -6.99 33.51 27.29
CA LEU A 397 -6.80 32.11 26.96
C LEU A 397 -8.14 31.49 26.53
N PHE A 398 -8.17 30.77 25.41
CA PHE A 398 -9.33 30.04 24.89
C PHE A 398 -9.02 28.54 24.78
N ALA A 399 -9.98 27.69 25.13
CA ALA A 399 -9.93 26.23 24.92
C ALA A 399 -10.44 25.84 23.51
N SER A 400 -9.96 26.56 22.49
CA SER A 400 -10.30 26.34 21.09
C SER A 400 -9.20 26.97 20.22
N ALA A 401 -8.73 26.25 19.21
CA ALA A 401 -7.72 26.74 18.28
C ALA A 401 -8.14 28.01 17.51
N VAL A 402 -9.43 28.17 17.21
CA VAL A 402 -9.95 29.39 16.55
C VAL A 402 -10.38 30.50 17.53
N GLY A 403 -10.22 30.27 18.84
CA GLY A 403 -10.69 31.17 19.89
C GLY A 403 -12.19 31.45 19.86
N ARG A 404 -13.03 30.45 19.55
CA ARG A 404 -14.49 30.55 19.69
C ARG A 404 -14.90 30.28 21.14
N GLY A 405 -15.99 30.90 21.58
CA GLY A 405 -16.53 30.75 22.93
C GLY A 405 -15.92 31.70 23.97
N ALA A 406 -16.29 31.49 25.24
CA ALA A 406 -15.79 32.28 26.35
C ALA A 406 -14.32 31.95 26.65
N ALA A 407 -13.55 32.98 27.03
CA ALA A 407 -12.18 32.78 27.49
C ALA A 407 -12.17 31.99 28.80
N VAL A 408 -11.28 31.00 28.92
CA VAL A 408 -11.10 30.20 30.15
C VAL A 408 -10.21 30.91 31.18
N ALA A 409 -9.48 31.94 30.76
CA ALA A 409 -8.78 32.91 31.60
C ALA A 409 -8.61 34.25 30.86
N SER A 410 -8.54 35.36 31.59
CA SER A 410 -8.35 36.70 31.02
C SER A 410 -7.62 37.62 31.99
N SER A 411 -6.84 38.57 31.46
CA SER A 411 -6.21 39.68 32.18
C SER A 411 -6.38 40.99 31.40
N GLY A 412 -6.49 42.12 32.11
CA GLY A 412 -6.50 43.46 31.53
C GLY A 412 -5.15 43.92 30.97
N THR A 413 -4.08 43.16 31.17
CA THR A 413 -2.75 43.46 30.61
C THR A 413 -2.77 43.36 29.09
N LYS A 414 -2.29 44.41 28.40
CA LYS A 414 -2.20 44.49 26.94
C LYS A 414 -0.74 44.36 26.50
N ALA A 415 -0.50 43.65 25.39
CA ALA A 415 0.82 43.60 24.77
C ALA A 415 1.01 44.75 23.78
N GLY A 416 2.06 45.54 23.98
CA GLY A 416 2.53 46.59 23.09
C GLY A 416 3.52 46.08 22.04
N GLN A 417 3.76 46.90 21.02
CA GLN A 417 4.81 46.62 20.05
C GLN A 417 6.18 46.66 20.74
N GLY A 418 7.00 45.63 20.53
CA GLY A 418 8.30 45.48 21.17
C GLY A 418 8.26 44.74 22.52
N ASP A 419 7.09 44.56 23.13
CA ASP A 419 6.97 43.77 24.35
C ASP A 419 7.30 42.30 24.08
N THR A 420 7.84 41.64 25.10
CA THR A 420 7.99 40.18 25.09
C THR A 420 6.78 39.56 25.77
N VAL A 421 6.11 38.65 25.07
CA VAL A 421 5.06 37.81 25.65
C VAL A 421 5.60 36.42 25.90
N SER A 422 5.17 35.79 26.98
CA SER A 422 5.60 34.44 27.37
C SER A 422 4.38 33.57 27.65
N VAL A 423 4.38 32.36 27.09
CA VAL A 423 3.38 31.31 27.34
C VAL A 423 4.13 30.06 27.79
N SER A 424 3.99 29.72 29.06
CA SER A 424 4.57 28.52 29.68
C SER A 424 3.50 27.48 29.92
N VAL A 425 3.77 26.24 29.56
CA VAL A 425 2.89 25.08 29.74
C VAL A 425 3.67 24.04 30.53
N THR A 426 3.13 23.60 31.67
CA THR A 426 3.72 22.55 32.52
C THR A 426 2.67 21.47 32.80
N GLN A 427 2.91 20.25 32.34
CA GLN A 427 2.06 19.08 32.51
C GLN A 427 2.28 18.38 33.85
N SER A 428 1.22 17.78 34.38
CA SER A 428 1.22 16.94 35.57
C SER A 428 0.04 15.97 35.48
N GLY A 429 0.31 14.72 35.09
CA GLY A 429 -0.73 13.73 34.82
C GLY A 429 -1.56 14.09 33.58
N ASP A 430 -2.89 14.14 33.74
CA ASP A 430 -3.88 14.48 32.71
C ASP A 430 -4.15 15.99 32.59
N LYS A 431 -3.36 16.83 33.27
CA LYS A 431 -3.55 18.28 33.36
C LYS A 431 -2.29 19.03 32.95
N ALA A 432 -2.48 20.24 32.43
CA ALA A 432 -1.44 21.21 32.19
C ALA A 432 -1.74 22.56 32.87
N THR A 433 -0.74 23.13 33.52
CA THR A 433 -0.76 24.50 34.05
C THR A 433 -0.17 25.45 33.01
N VAL A 434 -0.96 26.44 32.61
CA VAL A 434 -0.61 27.45 31.61
C VAL A 434 -0.36 28.78 32.31
N SER A 435 0.85 29.31 32.21
CA SER A 435 1.25 30.60 32.78
C SER A 435 1.58 31.59 31.68
N VAL A 436 0.93 32.75 31.70
CA VAL A 436 1.09 33.79 30.67
C VAL A 436 1.62 35.07 31.28
N SER A 437 2.60 35.72 30.62
CA SER A 437 3.12 37.02 30.99
C SER A 437 3.33 37.94 29.79
N VAL A 438 3.32 39.26 30.04
CA VAL A 438 3.56 40.32 29.05
C VAL A 438 4.53 41.31 29.68
N GLY A 439 5.64 41.61 28.99
CA GLY A 439 6.66 42.53 29.50
C GLY A 439 7.25 42.10 30.86
N GLY A 440 7.33 40.79 31.11
CA GLY A 440 7.75 40.22 32.40
C GLY A 440 6.70 40.23 33.51
N SER A 441 5.53 40.84 33.28
CA SER A 441 4.44 40.89 34.26
C SER A 441 3.48 39.71 34.10
N LYS A 442 3.27 38.91 35.15
CA LYS A 442 2.34 37.76 35.15
C LYS A 442 0.91 38.24 34.89
N CYS A 443 0.28 37.71 33.85
CA CYS A 443 -1.11 38.00 33.48
C CYS A 443 -2.08 37.08 34.22
N PHE A 444 -1.89 35.76 34.06
CA PHE A 444 -2.68 34.74 34.74
C PHE A 444 -1.94 33.39 34.73
N GLU A 445 -2.44 32.47 35.54
CA GLU A 445 -2.08 31.05 35.55
C GLU A 445 -3.37 30.23 35.58
N LYS A 446 -3.47 29.22 34.71
CA LYS A 446 -4.70 28.45 34.53
C LYS A 446 -4.40 26.98 34.25
N THR A 447 -5.04 26.09 34.99
CA THR A 447 -5.03 24.65 34.71
C THR A 447 -6.06 24.30 33.64
N VAL A 448 -5.65 23.51 32.66
CA VAL A 448 -6.45 22.95 31.55
C VAL A 448 -6.13 21.46 31.39
N PRO A 449 -6.93 20.66 30.67
CA PRO A 449 -6.53 19.31 30.25
C PRO A 449 -5.19 19.32 29.48
N GLY A 450 -4.31 18.35 29.73
CA GLY A 450 -3.02 18.31 29.07
C GLY A 450 -2.28 17.00 29.24
N GLU A 451 -1.98 16.35 28.13
CA GLU A 451 -1.25 15.08 28.04
C GLU A 451 -0.42 15.06 26.73
N GLY A 452 0.71 14.35 26.71
CA GLY A 452 1.54 14.13 25.52
C GLY A 452 2.38 15.34 25.07
N GLU A 453 2.91 15.27 23.84
CA GLU A 453 3.82 16.28 23.28
C GLU A 453 3.18 17.70 23.23
N ILE A 454 3.89 18.71 23.73
CA ILE A 454 3.53 20.14 23.64
C ILE A 454 4.12 20.71 22.34
N THR A 455 3.30 21.35 21.52
CA THR A 455 3.73 22.04 20.29
C THR A 455 3.19 23.47 20.26
N PHE A 456 3.87 24.40 19.55
CA PHE A 456 3.49 25.82 19.51
C PHE A 456 3.22 26.33 18.10
N MET A 457 2.37 27.36 18.02
CA MET A 457 2.22 28.19 16.82
C MET A 457 2.22 29.66 17.19
N VAL A 458 2.56 30.52 16.23
CA VAL A 458 2.54 31.97 16.35
C VAL A 458 1.81 32.62 15.18
N GLY A 459 1.22 33.79 15.39
CA GLY A 459 0.33 34.40 14.40
C GLY A 459 -0.65 35.42 14.99
N CYS A 460 -1.85 35.52 14.39
CA CYS A 460 -2.97 36.31 14.90
C CYS A 460 -4.33 35.62 14.69
N LYS A 461 -5.33 36.06 15.46
CA LYS A 461 -6.74 35.69 15.25
C LYS A 461 -7.35 36.63 14.19
N GLY A 462 -7.70 36.09 13.03
CA GLY A 462 -8.25 36.82 11.88
C GLY A 462 -7.34 36.89 10.66
N SER A 463 -7.80 37.59 9.62
CA SER A 463 -7.06 37.80 8.36
C SER A 463 -6.16 39.03 8.45
N GLY A 464 -5.03 39.00 7.73
CA GLY A 464 -4.16 40.16 7.59
C GLY A 464 -2.69 39.77 7.53
N ARG A 465 -1.82 40.75 7.77
CA ARG A 465 -0.38 40.58 7.91
C ARG A 465 0.01 40.80 9.37
N VAL A 466 0.51 39.77 10.04
CA VAL A 466 1.05 39.86 11.40
C VAL A 466 2.57 39.77 11.33
N GLU A 467 3.27 40.62 12.08
CA GLU A 467 4.72 40.52 12.25
C GLU A 467 5.07 40.10 13.67
N ILE A 468 5.99 39.15 13.79
CA ILE A 468 6.49 38.61 15.04
C ILE A 468 8.00 38.80 15.04
N GLY A 469 8.55 39.35 16.12
CA GLY A 469 10.00 39.52 16.26
C GLY A 469 10.69 38.22 16.68
N PRO A 470 11.85 38.31 17.36
CA PRO A 470 12.56 37.14 17.83
C PRO A 470 11.68 36.22 18.68
N ILE A 471 11.82 34.92 18.44
CA ILE A 471 11.12 33.85 19.14
C ILE A 471 12.16 33.01 19.89
N LYS A 472 11.82 32.58 21.09
CA LYS A 472 12.61 31.64 21.87
C LYS A 472 11.68 30.61 22.49
N VAL A 473 12.03 29.34 22.39
CA VAL A 473 11.34 28.26 23.09
C VAL A 473 12.34 27.57 24.00
N SER A 474 11.99 27.44 25.28
CA SER A 474 12.77 26.74 26.30
C SER A 474 11.93 25.63 26.91
N GLY A 475 12.47 24.42 26.99
CA GLY A 475 11.78 23.27 27.56
C GLY A 475 12.54 21.97 27.32
N GLN A 476 11.96 20.84 27.69
CA GLN A 476 12.52 19.54 27.37
C GLN A 476 12.09 19.14 25.96
N VAL A 477 13.02 19.13 24.99
CA VAL A 477 12.71 18.69 23.62
C VAL A 477 12.28 17.24 23.67
N SER A 478 11.16 16.92 23.00
CA SER A 478 10.65 15.57 23.01
C SER A 478 11.60 14.62 22.28
N ALA A 479 12.04 13.58 22.98
CA ALA A 479 12.92 12.56 22.41
C ALA A 479 12.22 11.79 21.29
N LYS A 480 10.89 11.65 21.36
CA LYS A 480 10.06 11.04 20.31
C LYS A 480 10.07 11.91 19.05
N TRP A 481 9.75 13.20 19.18
CA TRP A 481 9.82 14.15 18.06
C TRP A 481 11.22 14.28 17.45
N ALA A 482 12.27 14.36 18.26
CA ALA A 482 13.64 14.52 17.79
C ALA A 482 14.10 13.31 16.97
N ARG A 483 13.85 12.09 17.48
CA ARG A 483 14.12 10.84 16.75
C ARG A 483 13.37 10.79 15.43
N ARG A 484 12.05 11.03 15.43
CA ARG A 484 11.22 11.08 14.21
C ARG A 484 11.76 12.10 13.19
N THR A 485 12.10 13.30 13.66
CA THR A 485 12.54 14.38 12.77
C THR A 485 13.91 14.09 12.15
N LEU A 486 14.88 13.64 12.95
CA LEU A 486 16.21 13.26 12.46
C LEU A 486 16.13 12.11 11.47
N ALA A 487 15.24 11.15 11.72
CA ALA A 487 15.21 9.96 10.92
C ALA A 487 14.37 10.06 9.64
N SER A 488 13.48 11.06 9.53
CA SER A 488 12.93 11.50 8.23
C SER A 488 13.95 12.24 7.34
N ALA A 489 15.08 12.67 7.90
CA ALA A 489 16.02 13.53 7.20
C ALA A 489 16.67 12.88 5.96
N PRO A 490 17.08 11.59 5.97
CA PRO A 490 17.59 10.91 4.78
C PRO A 490 16.58 10.87 3.63
N SER A 491 15.29 10.63 3.92
CA SER A 491 14.27 10.61 2.88
C SER A 491 13.99 12.00 2.30
N ARG A 492 13.91 13.03 3.17
CA ARG A 492 13.81 14.43 2.73
C ARG A 492 14.97 14.79 1.81
N LEU A 493 16.19 14.40 2.18
CA LEU A 493 17.41 14.58 1.42
C LEU A 493 17.37 13.82 0.08
N ALA A 494 16.98 12.55 0.08
CA ALA A 494 16.85 11.74 -1.12
C ALA A 494 15.84 12.33 -2.11
N ARG A 495 14.71 12.85 -1.62
CA ARG A 495 13.68 13.50 -2.46
C ARG A 495 14.20 14.77 -3.12
N GLU A 496 14.89 15.64 -2.38
CA GLU A 496 15.48 16.85 -2.98
C GLU A 496 16.60 16.51 -3.97
N LEU A 497 17.42 15.50 -3.67
CA LEU A 497 18.45 15.04 -4.60
C LEU A 497 17.84 14.44 -5.87
N THR A 498 16.74 13.70 -5.75
CA THR A 498 16.02 13.16 -6.91
C THR A 498 15.46 14.29 -7.78
N LYS A 499 14.90 15.35 -7.17
CA LYS A 499 14.47 16.55 -7.91
C LYS A 499 15.63 17.24 -8.61
N PHE A 500 16.77 17.38 -7.92
CA PHE A 500 17.98 17.96 -8.51
C PHE A 500 18.47 17.13 -9.70
N GLU A 501 18.60 15.81 -9.55
CA GLU A 501 19.00 14.89 -10.63
C GLU A 501 18.03 14.97 -11.83
N ALA A 502 16.72 15.02 -11.57
CA ALA A 502 15.71 15.20 -12.62
C ALA A 502 15.84 16.54 -13.36
N GLN A 503 16.12 17.63 -12.65
CA GLN A 503 16.36 18.95 -13.25
C GLN A 503 17.61 18.97 -14.15
N LEU A 504 18.64 18.19 -13.82
CA LEU A 504 19.84 18.08 -14.66
C LEU A 504 19.55 17.34 -15.96
N GLN A 505 18.71 16.30 -15.91
CA GLN A 505 18.36 15.49 -17.08
C GLN A 505 17.40 16.24 -18.03
N SER A 506 16.54 17.11 -17.52
CA SER A 506 15.48 17.75 -18.33
C SER A 506 15.83 19.12 -18.92
N GLY A 507 17.03 19.66 -18.67
CA GLY A 507 17.48 20.92 -19.27
C GLY A 507 16.50 22.09 -19.08
N ASN A 508 16.34 22.61 -17.87
CA ASN A 508 15.57 23.83 -17.52
C ASN A 508 14.09 23.94 -17.96
N GLU A 509 13.52 23.02 -18.73
CA GLU A 509 12.09 22.97 -19.01
C GLU A 509 11.46 21.76 -18.32
N GLN A 510 10.56 22.00 -17.37
CA GLN A 510 9.74 20.97 -16.75
C GLN A 510 8.72 20.47 -17.78
N GLN A 511 9.11 19.59 -18.69
CA GLN A 511 8.17 18.66 -19.30
C GLN A 511 8.16 17.37 -18.49
N MET A 512 7.05 17.11 -17.82
CA MET A 512 6.84 15.84 -17.15
C MET A 512 6.91 14.74 -18.21
N ALA A 513 7.78 13.74 -18.04
CA ALA A 513 7.84 12.61 -18.96
C ALA A 513 6.43 12.00 -19.04
N MET A 514 5.79 12.09 -20.22
CA MET A 514 4.43 11.57 -20.39
C MET A 514 4.47 10.05 -20.18
N PRO A 515 3.58 9.47 -19.36
CA PRO A 515 3.34 8.03 -19.35
C PRO A 515 3.13 7.50 -20.75
N THR A 516 3.63 6.30 -21.04
CA THR A 516 3.48 5.66 -22.36
C THR A 516 2.01 5.62 -22.79
N VAL A 517 1.11 5.34 -21.85
CA VAL A 517 -0.35 5.33 -22.05
C VAL A 517 -0.94 6.68 -22.53
N LEU A 518 -0.24 7.80 -22.36
CA LEU A 518 -0.69 9.14 -22.79
C LEU A 518 -0.02 9.66 -24.06
N ARG A 519 1.09 9.04 -24.51
CA ARG A 519 1.84 9.51 -25.69
C ARG A 519 1.07 9.29 -27.00
N GLY A 520 0.18 8.32 -27.02
CA GLY A 520 -0.65 7.91 -28.15
C GLY A 520 -1.08 6.47 -27.93
N THR A 521 -2.28 6.12 -28.40
CA THR A 521 -2.68 4.72 -28.55
C THR A 521 -2.19 4.26 -29.93
N SER A 522 -1.96 2.98 -30.14
CA SER A 522 -1.33 2.41 -31.34
C SER A 522 -2.10 2.61 -32.66
N ALA A 523 -1.90 1.77 -33.68
CA ALA A 523 -2.65 1.82 -34.94
C ALA A 523 -4.18 1.72 -34.73
N GLU A 524 -4.59 1.25 -33.57
CA GLU A 524 -5.90 1.08 -33.00
C GLU A 524 -6.51 2.42 -32.59
N ASP A 525 -5.73 3.50 -32.43
CA ASP A 525 -6.28 4.84 -32.24
C ASP A 525 -7.22 5.19 -33.41
N GLN A 526 -6.86 4.86 -34.65
CA GLN A 526 -7.73 5.17 -35.80
C GLN A 526 -9.08 4.43 -35.75
N VAL A 527 -9.08 3.14 -35.37
CA VAL A 527 -10.29 2.31 -35.28
C VAL A 527 -11.08 2.57 -33.99
N ALA A 528 -10.39 2.83 -32.88
CA ALA A 528 -10.99 3.25 -31.61
C ALA A 528 -11.58 4.68 -31.69
N LEU A 529 -11.14 5.50 -32.65
CA LEU A 529 -11.65 6.84 -32.93
C LEU A 529 -12.66 6.89 -34.10
N GLU A 530 -12.89 5.79 -34.83
CA GLU A 530 -13.87 5.74 -35.93
C GLU A 530 -15.29 6.08 -35.43
N GLY A 531 -16.01 6.93 -36.16
CA GLY A 531 -17.36 7.36 -35.76
C GLY A 531 -17.44 8.18 -34.46
N ILE A 532 -16.31 8.54 -33.84
CA ILE A 532 -16.29 9.35 -32.61
C ILE A 532 -16.39 10.86 -32.97
N PRO A 533 -17.28 11.63 -32.31
CA PRO A 533 -17.40 13.07 -32.54
C PRO A 533 -16.08 13.82 -32.35
N ALA A 534 -15.78 14.76 -33.26
CA ALA A 534 -14.54 15.54 -33.24
C ALA A 534 -14.29 16.26 -31.90
N GLU A 535 -15.34 16.71 -31.23
CA GLU A 535 -15.26 17.35 -29.90
C GLU A 535 -14.70 16.39 -28.82
N GLN A 536 -15.11 15.11 -28.85
CA GLN A 536 -14.61 14.11 -27.89
C GLN A 536 -13.16 13.75 -28.17
N VAL A 537 -12.80 13.61 -29.45
CA VAL A 537 -11.39 13.43 -29.86
C VAL A 537 -10.53 14.61 -29.42
N GLU A 538 -11.06 15.83 -29.52
CA GLU A 538 -10.38 17.04 -29.05
C GLU A 538 -10.26 17.09 -27.52
N ALA A 539 -11.24 16.58 -26.77
CA ALA A 539 -11.14 16.43 -25.32
C ALA A 539 -9.99 15.48 -24.91
N LEU A 540 -9.82 14.36 -25.60
CA LEU A 540 -8.68 13.44 -25.39
C LEU A 540 -7.33 14.12 -25.69
N LYS A 541 -7.23 14.88 -26.80
CA LYS A 541 -6.02 15.65 -27.12
C LYS A 541 -5.72 16.71 -26.06
N ASN A 542 -6.73 17.47 -25.65
CA ASN A 542 -6.61 18.47 -24.60
C ASN A 542 -6.16 17.84 -23.28
N ALA A 543 -6.62 16.63 -22.95
CA ALA A 543 -6.14 15.92 -21.78
C ALA A 543 -4.64 15.61 -21.86
N ARG A 544 -4.14 15.12 -23.01
CA ARG A 544 -2.72 14.86 -23.24
C ARG A 544 -1.88 16.14 -23.10
N VAL A 545 -2.35 17.26 -23.65
CA VAL A 545 -1.70 18.58 -23.53
C VAL A 545 -1.64 19.04 -22.08
N LEU A 546 -2.77 18.96 -21.36
CA LEU A 546 -2.84 19.34 -19.94
C LEU A 546 -1.88 18.50 -19.09
N PHE A 547 -1.77 17.21 -19.39
CA PHE A 547 -0.81 16.34 -18.70
C PHE A 547 0.64 16.75 -18.98
N ALA A 548 0.99 17.00 -20.24
CA ALA A 548 2.33 17.47 -20.62
C ALA A 548 2.71 18.80 -19.95
N GLN A 549 1.73 19.64 -19.65
CA GLN A 549 1.87 20.89 -18.88
C GLN A 549 1.93 20.67 -17.36
N GLY A 550 1.88 19.42 -16.88
CA GLY A 550 1.85 19.08 -15.45
C GLY A 550 0.46 19.27 -14.79
N ASN A 551 -0.57 19.65 -15.54
CA ASN A 551 -1.94 19.79 -15.04
C ASN A 551 -2.70 18.46 -15.06
N GLN A 552 -2.31 17.55 -14.17
CA GLN A 552 -2.90 16.21 -14.06
C GLN A 552 -4.40 16.25 -13.75
N PHE A 553 -4.85 17.16 -12.89
CA PHE A 553 -6.26 17.29 -12.54
C PHE A 553 -7.11 17.71 -13.75
N GLY A 554 -6.64 18.72 -14.50
CA GLY A 554 -7.28 19.14 -15.75
C GLY A 554 -7.32 18.01 -16.78
N ALA A 555 -6.22 17.26 -16.91
CA ALA A 555 -6.15 16.11 -17.81
C ALA A 555 -7.18 15.04 -17.47
N LEU A 556 -7.27 14.64 -16.19
CA LEU A 556 -8.25 13.65 -15.72
C LEU A 556 -9.69 14.12 -15.96
N LYS A 557 -10.00 15.39 -15.68
CA LYS A 557 -11.33 15.95 -15.95
C LYS A 557 -11.69 15.88 -17.44
N LYS A 558 -10.74 16.21 -18.33
CA LYS A 558 -10.95 16.09 -19.78
C LYS A 558 -11.10 14.66 -20.26
N LEU A 559 -10.40 13.71 -19.65
CA LEU A 559 -10.61 12.28 -19.92
C LEU A 559 -11.97 11.79 -19.45
N GLU A 560 -12.46 12.24 -18.30
CA GLU A 560 -13.81 11.92 -17.82
C GLU A 560 -14.87 12.44 -18.80
N GLU A 561 -14.76 13.70 -19.25
CA GLU A 561 -15.62 14.29 -20.28
C GLU A 561 -15.59 13.46 -21.57
N ALA A 562 -14.41 13.08 -22.04
CA ALA A 562 -14.26 12.24 -23.25
C ALA A 562 -14.85 10.83 -23.07
N SER A 563 -14.69 10.23 -21.88
CA SER A 563 -15.13 8.85 -21.58
C SER A 563 -16.64 8.70 -21.39
N GLN A 564 -17.43 9.78 -21.42
CA GLN A 564 -18.89 9.71 -21.28
C GLN A 564 -19.55 8.91 -22.39
N ASN A 565 -18.92 8.82 -23.57
CA ASN A 565 -19.34 7.93 -24.63
C ASN A 565 -18.78 6.51 -24.38
N PRO A 566 -19.62 5.50 -24.10
CA PRO A 566 -19.15 4.15 -23.82
C PRO A 566 -18.44 3.49 -25.00
N LEU A 567 -18.71 3.93 -26.24
CA LEU A 567 -18.06 3.44 -27.47
C LEU A 567 -16.73 4.14 -27.78
N PHE A 568 -16.34 5.15 -26.98
CA PHE A 568 -15.05 5.80 -27.17
C PHE A 568 -13.94 4.98 -26.48
N HIS A 569 -13.52 3.89 -27.13
CA HIS A 569 -12.62 2.89 -26.56
C HIS A 569 -11.27 3.50 -26.11
N ALA A 570 -10.66 4.40 -26.90
CA ALA A 570 -9.37 5.00 -26.55
C ALA A 570 -9.43 5.92 -25.31
N ALA A 571 -10.49 6.74 -25.17
CA ALA A 571 -10.67 7.57 -23.97
C ALA A 571 -10.98 6.72 -22.73
N ASN A 572 -11.82 5.69 -22.89
CA ASN A 572 -12.15 4.74 -21.81
C ASN A 572 -10.92 3.95 -21.34
N PHE A 573 -10.12 3.43 -22.27
CA PHE A 573 -8.83 2.81 -21.98
C PHE A 573 -7.90 3.77 -21.23
N THR A 574 -7.70 4.98 -21.76
CA THR A 574 -6.75 5.95 -21.19
C THR A 574 -7.15 6.34 -19.76
N LEU A 575 -8.43 6.61 -19.54
CA LEU A 575 -8.98 6.90 -18.22
C LEU A 575 -8.83 5.71 -17.27
N ALA A 576 -9.18 4.51 -17.73
CA ALA A 576 -9.09 3.29 -16.95
C ALA A 576 -7.65 2.98 -16.53
N ALA A 577 -6.69 3.11 -17.44
CA ALA A 577 -5.27 2.89 -17.15
C ALA A 577 -4.72 3.89 -16.12
N LEU A 578 -5.15 5.16 -16.16
CA LEU A 578 -4.77 6.16 -15.16
C LEU A 578 -5.46 5.97 -13.79
N ARG A 579 -6.61 5.31 -13.76
CA ARG A 579 -7.39 5.06 -12.53
C ARG A 579 -7.26 3.65 -11.97
N VAL A 580 -6.50 2.78 -12.62
CA VAL A 580 -6.47 1.35 -12.30
C VAL A 580 -6.12 1.05 -10.84
N LYS A 581 -5.32 1.91 -10.19
CA LYS A 581 -4.99 1.75 -8.77
C LYS A 581 -6.08 2.29 -7.83
N GLN A 582 -6.81 3.33 -8.24
CA GLN A 582 -7.82 4.02 -7.43
C GLN A 582 -9.22 3.40 -7.58
N ASP A 583 -9.53 2.88 -8.76
CA ASP A 583 -10.82 2.29 -9.14
C ASP A 583 -10.58 1.07 -10.07
N PRO A 584 -9.92 0.01 -9.60
CA PRO A 584 -9.62 -1.15 -10.43
C PRO A 584 -10.87 -1.82 -11.00
N ALA A 585 -11.95 -1.88 -10.21
CA ALA A 585 -13.24 -2.41 -10.62
C ALA A 585 -13.88 -1.59 -11.74
N GLY A 586 -13.97 -0.26 -11.58
CA GLY A 586 -14.50 0.62 -12.63
C GLY A 586 -13.61 0.68 -13.87
N SER A 587 -12.29 0.53 -13.70
CA SER A 587 -11.36 0.38 -14.82
C SER A 587 -11.63 -0.91 -15.59
N LEU A 588 -11.83 -2.04 -14.91
CA LEU A 588 -12.11 -3.34 -15.54
C LEU A 588 -13.34 -3.27 -16.47
N ILE A 589 -14.45 -2.69 -16.02
CA ILE A 589 -15.68 -2.51 -16.83
C ILE A 589 -15.41 -1.73 -18.13
N ARG A 590 -14.64 -0.64 -18.04
CA ARG A 590 -14.29 0.19 -19.21
C ARG A 590 -13.41 -0.57 -20.19
N LEU A 591 -12.50 -1.39 -19.66
CA LEU A 591 -11.53 -2.16 -20.42
C LEU A 591 -12.18 -3.38 -21.08
N ASP A 592 -13.13 -4.04 -20.43
CA ASP A 592 -13.93 -5.12 -21.03
C ASP A 592 -14.64 -4.61 -22.29
N ARG A 593 -15.25 -3.43 -22.23
CA ARG A 593 -15.88 -2.78 -23.40
C ARG A 593 -14.86 -2.41 -24.47
N ALA A 594 -13.67 -1.95 -24.08
CA ALA A 594 -12.61 -1.59 -25.02
C ALA A 594 -12.08 -2.81 -25.78
N VAL A 595 -11.82 -3.92 -25.09
CA VAL A 595 -11.32 -5.17 -25.67
C VAL A 595 -12.39 -5.84 -26.54
N LYS A 596 -13.67 -5.79 -26.13
CA LYS A 596 -14.79 -6.29 -26.95
C LYS A 596 -15.09 -5.45 -28.19
N GLY A 597 -14.74 -4.17 -28.22
CA GLY A 597 -14.99 -3.31 -29.39
C GLY A 597 -13.86 -3.31 -30.40
N VAL A 598 -12.63 -3.64 -29.98
CA VAL A 598 -11.43 -3.61 -30.82
C VAL A 598 -10.59 -4.85 -30.53
N GLN A 599 -10.61 -5.81 -31.45
CA GLN A 599 -10.03 -7.16 -31.28
C GLN A 599 -8.52 -7.16 -31.01
N ASP A 600 -7.77 -6.27 -31.65
CA ASP A 600 -6.31 -6.17 -31.58
C ASP A 600 -5.81 -5.18 -30.51
N PHE A 601 -6.68 -4.70 -29.60
CA PHE A 601 -6.35 -3.64 -28.63
C PHE A 601 -5.49 -4.12 -27.44
N TYR A 602 -4.26 -4.49 -27.72
CA TYR A 602 -3.32 -5.05 -26.75
C TYR A 602 -3.02 -4.09 -25.57
N GLU A 603 -3.05 -2.76 -25.75
CA GLU A 603 -2.89 -1.83 -24.61
C GLU A 603 -4.05 -1.93 -23.63
N ALA A 604 -5.28 -2.07 -24.12
CA ALA A 604 -6.45 -2.26 -23.28
C ALA A 604 -6.38 -3.60 -22.55
N LYS A 605 -5.89 -4.67 -23.20
CA LYS A 605 -5.62 -5.96 -22.53
C LYS A 605 -4.59 -5.83 -21.41
N VAL A 606 -3.50 -5.09 -21.62
CA VAL A 606 -2.50 -4.85 -20.55
C VAL A 606 -3.07 -4.03 -19.40
N ALA A 607 -3.84 -2.98 -19.68
CA ALA A 607 -4.52 -2.22 -18.65
C ALA A 607 -5.54 -3.08 -17.89
N ARG A 608 -6.21 -4.02 -18.58
CA ARG A 608 -7.15 -4.98 -18.00
C ARG A 608 -6.43 -5.94 -17.07
N ALA A 609 -5.30 -6.50 -17.50
CA ALA A 609 -4.43 -7.28 -16.65
C ALA A 609 -4.00 -6.50 -15.40
N SER A 610 -3.62 -5.24 -15.55
CA SER A 610 -3.29 -4.39 -14.40
C SER A 610 -4.49 -4.20 -13.45
N ALA A 611 -5.71 -4.10 -13.96
CA ALA A 611 -6.91 -4.02 -13.12
C ALA A 611 -7.13 -5.32 -12.34
N LEU A 612 -6.99 -6.46 -13.02
CA LEU A 612 -7.07 -7.80 -12.42
C LEU A 612 -6.02 -8.00 -11.33
N PHE A 613 -4.79 -7.52 -11.53
CA PHE A 613 -3.75 -7.52 -10.50
C PHE A 613 -4.18 -6.78 -9.22
N TRP A 614 -4.74 -5.58 -9.35
CA TRP A 614 -5.20 -4.80 -8.18
C TRP A 614 -6.47 -5.37 -7.53
N LEU A 615 -7.20 -6.22 -8.23
CA LEU A 615 -8.32 -7.02 -7.70
C LEU A 615 -7.87 -8.39 -7.16
N SER A 616 -6.56 -8.64 -7.04
CA SER A 616 -5.97 -9.90 -6.59
C SER A 616 -6.32 -11.12 -7.46
N LYS A 617 -6.76 -10.90 -8.70
CA LYS A 617 -7.06 -11.94 -9.70
C LYS A 617 -5.80 -12.27 -10.51
N TYR A 618 -4.79 -12.82 -9.84
CA TYR A 618 -3.43 -12.99 -10.39
C TYR A 618 -3.35 -13.96 -11.58
N ASP A 619 -4.14 -15.04 -11.58
CA ASP A 619 -4.18 -15.99 -12.68
C ASP A 619 -4.83 -15.40 -13.94
N GLU A 620 -5.97 -14.72 -13.78
CA GLU A 620 -6.63 -13.99 -14.87
C GLU A 620 -5.70 -12.89 -15.43
N CYS A 621 -5.00 -12.17 -14.54
CA CYS A 621 -4.00 -11.17 -14.92
C CYS A 621 -2.90 -11.78 -15.79
N ARG A 622 -2.35 -12.94 -15.40
CA ARG A 622 -1.30 -13.63 -16.16
C ARG A 622 -1.78 -14.04 -17.55
N LYS A 623 -2.98 -14.64 -17.63
CA LYS A 623 -3.59 -15.05 -18.90
C LYS A 623 -3.75 -13.85 -19.84
N GLU A 624 -4.29 -12.73 -19.34
CA GLU A 624 -4.51 -11.54 -20.16
C GLU A 624 -3.20 -10.90 -20.64
N LEU A 625 -2.14 -10.93 -19.81
CA LEU A 625 -0.80 -10.49 -20.22
C LEU A 625 -0.21 -11.36 -21.32
N ASP A 626 -0.37 -12.68 -21.20
CA ASP A 626 0.14 -13.62 -22.20
C ASP A 626 -0.57 -13.41 -23.54
N GLU A 627 -1.88 -13.15 -23.54
CA GLU A 627 -2.63 -12.77 -24.74
C GLU A 627 -2.13 -11.45 -25.35
N ALA A 628 -1.95 -10.40 -24.53
CA ALA A 628 -1.45 -9.12 -25.00
C ALA A 628 -0.05 -9.22 -25.61
N LEU A 629 0.85 -9.99 -24.97
CA LEU A 629 2.21 -10.21 -25.46
C LEU A 629 2.27 -11.12 -26.69
N LYS A 630 1.29 -12.01 -26.89
CA LYS A 630 1.15 -12.75 -28.17
C LYS A 630 0.85 -11.82 -29.35
N LEU A 631 0.07 -10.76 -29.11
CA LEU A 631 -0.26 -9.74 -30.11
C LEU A 631 0.90 -8.75 -30.32
N ARG A 632 1.49 -8.26 -29.23
CA ARG A 632 2.56 -7.26 -29.23
C ARG A 632 3.71 -7.63 -28.28
N PRO A 633 4.64 -8.51 -28.70
CA PRO A 633 5.74 -8.99 -27.86
C PRO A 633 6.69 -7.91 -27.33
N ASP A 634 6.87 -6.80 -28.03
CA ASP A 634 7.78 -5.70 -27.67
C ASP A 634 7.06 -4.54 -26.95
N TYR A 635 5.85 -4.75 -26.42
CA TYR A 635 5.13 -3.71 -25.70
C TYR A 635 5.62 -3.55 -24.25
N GLY A 636 6.46 -2.53 -24.02
CA GLY A 636 7.08 -2.24 -22.72
C GLY A 636 6.13 -2.28 -21.51
N PRO A 637 4.97 -1.59 -21.53
CA PRO A 637 4.04 -1.58 -20.39
C PRO A 637 3.49 -2.96 -19.97
N ALA A 638 3.46 -3.96 -20.86
CA ALA A 638 3.12 -5.33 -20.46
C ALA A 638 4.15 -5.91 -19.48
N TYR A 639 5.43 -5.63 -19.70
CA TYR A 639 6.53 -6.08 -18.82
C TYR A 639 6.50 -5.36 -17.46
N LEU A 640 6.03 -4.12 -17.39
CA LEU A 640 5.77 -3.44 -16.11
C LEU A 640 4.72 -4.20 -15.27
N VAL A 641 3.60 -4.60 -15.86
CA VAL A 641 2.55 -5.35 -15.14
C VAL A 641 3.05 -6.77 -14.77
N LYS A 642 3.80 -7.43 -15.67
CA LYS A 642 4.46 -8.71 -15.37
C LYS A 642 5.42 -8.60 -14.19
N ALA A 643 6.18 -7.52 -14.10
CA ALA A 643 7.05 -7.26 -12.95
C ALA A 643 6.26 -7.04 -11.65
N ASN A 644 5.06 -6.45 -11.70
CA ASN A 644 4.20 -6.32 -10.52
C ASN A 644 3.73 -7.69 -10.00
N LEU A 645 3.38 -8.63 -10.89
CA LEU A 645 3.09 -10.02 -10.49
C LEU A 645 4.29 -10.66 -9.78
N GLN A 646 5.49 -10.51 -10.35
CA GLN A 646 6.73 -11.04 -9.76
C GLN A 646 7.06 -10.40 -8.41
N VAL A 647 6.75 -9.12 -8.22
CA VAL A 647 6.88 -8.43 -6.94
C VAL A 647 5.93 -9.03 -5.89
N HIS A 648 4.68 -9.28 -6.26
CA HIS A 648 3.72 -9.92 -5.36
C HIS A 648 4.14 -11.35 -4.97
N GLU A 649 4.77 -12.08 -5.90
CA GLU A 649 5.35 -13.42 -5.66
C GLU A 649 6.63 -13.38 -4.80
N GLY A 650 7.17 -12.19 -4.50
CA GLY A 650 8.43 -12.03 -3.77
C GLY A 650 9.70 -12.24 -4.60
N ASP A 651 9.58 -12.45 -5.93
CA ASP A 651 10.71 -12.59 -6.85
C ASP A 651 11.18 -11.21 -7.36
N TYR A 652 11.80 -10.46 -6.46
CA TYR A 652 12.28 -9.11 -6.75
C TYR A 652 13.43 -9.09 -7.78
N ASP A 653 14.21 -10.17 -7.87
CA ASP A 653 15.34 -10.26 -8.78
C ASP A 653 14.91 -10.43 -10.23
N THR A 654 13.91 -11.28 -10.47
CA THR A 654 13.29 -11.40 -11.80
C THR A 654 12.51 -10.13 -12.13
N ALA A 655 11.78 -9.56 -11.17
CA ALA A 655 11.07 -8.29 -11.37
C ALA A 655 12.01 -7.16 -11.83
N LEU A 656 13.21 -7.02 -11.25
CA LEU A 656 14.19 -6.01 -11.67
C LEU A 656 14.70 -6.24 -13.11
N GLN A 657 14.86 -7.50 -13.52
CA GLN A 657 15.24 -7.83 -14.89
C GLN A 657 14.11 -7.51 -15.87
N THR A 658 12.88 -7.88 -15.52
CA THR A 658 11.67 -7.57 -16.30
C THR A 658 11.47 -6.05 -16.45
N LEU A 659 11.70 -5.27 -15.38
CA LEU A 659 11.62 -3.81 -15.44
C LEU A 659 12.74 -3.18 -16.27
N ALA A 660 13.93 -3.78 -16.29
CA ALA A 660 15.00 -3.34 -17.17
C ALA A 660 14.65 -3.56 -18.65
N LEU A 661 13.90 -4.63 -18.96
CA LEU A 661 13.34 -4.86 -20.28
C LEU A 661 12.21 -3.86 -20.62
N SER A 662 11.30 -3.60 -19.68
CA SER A 662 10.27 -2.57 -19.82
C SER A 662 10.86 -1.21 -20.17
N GLU A 663 11.92 -0.79 -19.48
CA GLU A 663 12.61 0.48 -19.71
C GLU A 663 13.31 0.53 -21.09
N GLU A 664 13.87 -0.60 -21.54
CA GLU A 664 14.49 -0.68 -22.87
C GLU A 664 13.46 -0.57 -24.00
N LEU A 665 12.28 -1.13 -23.80
CA LEU A 665 11.17 -1.12 -24.75
C LEU A 665 10.37 0.20 -24.72
N ALA A 666 10.29 0.85 -23.55
CA ALA A 666 9.60 2.12 -23.36
C ALA A 666 10.47 3.12 -22.56
N PRO A 667 11.50 3.71 -23.18
CA PRO A 667 12.43 4.58 -22.47
C PRO A 667 11.76 5.80 -21.84
N GLY A 668 12.15 6.08 -20.59
CA GLY A 668 11.67 7.24 -19.83
C GLY A 668 10.20 7.15 -19.43
N ASP A 669 9.62 5.95 -19.38
CA ASP A 669 8.27 5.75 -18.85
C ASP A 669 8.26 5.97 -17.32
N PRO A 670 7.54 6.97 -16.80
CA PRO A 670 7.57 7.32 -15.37
C PRO A 670 7.05 6.20 -14.47
N PHE A 671 6.13 5.35 -14.94
CA PHE A 671 5.61 4.24 -14.14
C PHE A 671 6.65 3.12 -13.99
N THR A 672 7.37 2.81 -15.07
CA THR A 672 8.49 1.85 -15.04
C THR A 672 9.60 2.30 -14.09
N LEU A 673 10.05 3.56 -14.21
CA LEU A 673 11.11 4.12 -13.35
C LEU A 673 10.71 4.14 -11.87
N SER A 674 9.49 4.60 -11.56
CA SER A 674 8.96 4.62 -10.19
C SER A 674 8.83 3.21 -9.59
N THR A 675 8.39 2.25 -10.39
CA THR A 675 8.23 0.86 -9.95
C THR A 675 9.58 0.23 -9.67
N ARG A 676 10.56 0.39 -10.58
CA ARG A 676 11.92 -0.10 -10.39
C ARG A 676 12.56 0.41 -9.10
N GLY A 677 12.44 1.69 -8.78
CA GLY A 677 12.95 2.25 -7.52
C GLY A 677 12.39 1.55 -6.28
N ARG A 678 11.09 1.24 -6.29
CA ARG A 678 10.42 0.50 -5.19
C ARG A 678 10.84 -0.96 -5.14
N VAL A 679 10.99 -1.64 -6.28
CA VAL A 679 11.46 -3.04 -6.32
C VAL A 679 12.90 -3.16 -5.82
N VAL A 680 13.77 -2.19 -6.12
CA VAL A 680 15.13 -2.15 -5.54
C VAL A 680 15.05 -2.07 -4.00
N ALA A 681 14.16 -1.23 -3.45
CA ALA A 681 13.99 -1.15 -2.01
C ALA A 681 13.43 -2.44 -1.38
N LEU A 682 12.52 -3.13 -2.07
CA LEU A 682 12.02 -4.44 -1.66
C LEU A 682 13.13 -5.49 -1.65
N ALA A 683 13.93 -5.56 -2.73
CA ALA A 683 15.06 -6.47 -2.86
C ALA A 683 16.15 -6.25 -1.80
N GLU A 684 16.42 -4.98 -1.43
CA GLU A 684 17.34 -4.66 -0.35
C GLU A 684 16.79 -5.03 1.03
N GLY A 685 15.47 -4.93 1.23
CA GLY A 685 14.83 -5.18 2.51
C GLY A 685 15.13 -4.10 3.58
N PRO A 686 14.63 -4.30 4.81
CA PRO A 686 14.90 -3.42 5.94
C PRO A 686 16.39 -3.29 6.27
N ASN A 687 16.79 -2.13 6.82
CA ASN A 687 18.13 -1.91 7.34
C ASN A 687 18.28 -2.50 8.76
N TRP A 688 18.30 -3.82 8.86
CA TRP A 688 18.49 -4.53 10.12
C TRP A 688 19.89 -5.12 10.23
N PHE A 689 20.61 -4.77 11.32
CA PHE A 689 21.93 -5.34 11.60
C PHE A 689 21.84 -6.80 12.08
N THR A 690 20.84 -7.09 12.90
CA THR A 690 20.46 -8.43 13.34
C THR A 690 19.03 -8.68 12.92
N ARG A 691 18.76 -9.83 12.31
CA ARG A 691 17.40 -10.27 11.99
C ARG A 691 17.26 -11.77 12.17
N LYS A 692 16.05 -12.23 12.46
CA LYS A 692 15.66 -13.64 12.43
C LYS A 692 14.45 -13.79 11.53
N THR A 693 14.44 -14.86 10.74
CA THR A 693 13.30 -15.27 9.94
C THR A 693 12.70 -16.54 10.56
N ALA A 694 11.39 -16.57 10.70
CA ALA A 694 10.61 -17.72 11.16
C ALA A 694 9.43 -17.93 10.21
N THR A 695 9.08 -19.20 9.96
CA THR A 695 8.06 -19.55 8.96
C THR A 695 7.04 -20.53 9.52
N THR A 696 5.82 -20.47 9.00
CA THR A 696 4.71 -21.42 9.20
C THR A 696 4.13 -21.81 7.84
N GLY A 697 3.00 -22.52 7.80
CA GLY A 697 2.33 -22.84 6.53
C GLY A 697 1.94 -21.60 5.73
N HIS A 698 1.46 -20.56 6.42
CA HIS A 698 0.90 -19.36 5.78
C HIS A 698 1.72 -18.09 5.96
N TYR A 699 2.80 -18.09 6.75
CA TYR A 699 3.56 -16.88 7.04
C TYR A 699 5.07 -17.10 6.92
N ALA A 700 5.75 -16.13 6.31
CA ALA A 700 7.19 -15.96 6.35
C ALA A 700 7.52 -14.62 7.03
N LEU A 701 7.84 -14.68 8.32
CA LEU A 701 8.06 -13.50 9.15
C LEU A 701 9.55 -13.23 9.32
N SER A 702 9.97 -11.97 9.14
CA SER A 702 11.30 -11.49 9.50
C SER A 702 11.22 -10.31 10.47
N THR A 703 12.12 -10.27 11.45
CA THR A 703 12.17 -9.19 12.45
C THR A 703 13.59 -8.98 12.97
N ASP A 704 13.91 -7.75 13.39
CA ASP A 704 15.08 -7.39 14.19
C ASP A 704 14.93 -7.72 15.68
N MET A 705 13.72 -8.06 16.13
CA MET A 705 13.41 -8.59 17.46
C MET A 705 13.67 -10.10 17.51
N VAL A 706 14.94 -10.48 17.33
CA VAL A 706 15.34 -11.86 17.00
C VAL A 706 14.83 -12.94 17.98
N ASP A 707 14.65 -12.60 19.25
CA ASP A 707 14.18 -13.54 20.27
C ASP A 707 12.67 -13.84 20.17
N TYR A 708 11.88 -12.95 19.55
CA TYR A 708 10.42 -13.03 19.47
C TYR A 708 9.88 -13.56 18.13
N ALA A 709 10.74 -13.77 17.12
CA ALA A 709 10.30 -14.16 15.78
C ALA A 709 9.40 -15.42 15.77
N GLU A 710 9.73 -16.42 16.60
CA GLU A 710 8.94 -17.66 16.72
C GLU A 710 7.57 -17.43 17.34
N GLN A 711 7.50 -16.56 18.35
CA GLN A 711 6.25 -16.23 19.04
C GLN A 711 5.32 -15.47 18.10
N PHE A 712 5.84 -14.45 17.41
CA PHE A 712 5.05 -13.66 16.47
C PHE A 712 4.45 -14.50 15.35
N VAL A 713 5.26 -15.34 14.68
CA VAL A 713 4.76 -16.14 13.56
C VAL A 713 3.74 -17.20 14.03
N LYS A 714 3.96 -17.81 15.21
CA LYS A 714 3.00 -18.76 15.80
C LYS A 714 1.68 -18.09 16.17
N GLN A 715 1.72 -16.87 16.71
CA GLN A 715 0.52 -16.13 17.07
C GLN A 715 -0.27 -15.69 15.82
N LEU A 716 0.42 -15.25 14.75
CA LEU A 716 -0.21 -14.98 13.45
C LEU A 716 -0.88 -16.23 12.85
N GLU A 717 -0.19 -17.36 12.82
CA GLU A 717 -0.75 -18.63 12.36
C GLU A 717 -1.96 -19.06 13.21
N SER A 718 -1.85 -18.91 14.53
CA SER A 718 -2.90 -19.29 15.47
C SER A 718 -4.14 -18.42 15.32
N ILE A 719 -3.97 -17.09 15.20
CA ILE A 719 -5.10 -16.17 15.09
C ILE A 719 -5.79 -16.32 13.73
N ARG A 720 -5.04 -16.53 12.64
CA ARG A 720 -5.59 -16.81 11.30
C ARG A 720 -6.56 -17.99 11.35
N ARG A 721 -6.14 -19.12 11.93
CA ARG A 721 -6.99 -20.31 12.07
C ARG A 721 -8.31 -19.99 12.77
N ARG A 722 -8.29 -19.08 13.76
CA ARG A 722 -9.50 -18.68 14.50
C ARG A 722 -10.43 -17.79 13.69
N TYR A 723 -9.92 -17.02 12.73
CA TYR A 723 -10.75 -16.28 11.77
C TYR A 723 -11.49 -17.25 10.85
N GLU A 724 -10.76 -18.22 10.30
CA GLU A 724 -11.31 -19.24 9.41
C GLU A 724 -12.38 -20.09 10.13
N GLU A 725 -12.16 -20.44 11.40
CA GLU A 725 -13.16 -21.09 12.25
C GLU A 725 -14.38 -20.19 12.54
N ALA A 726 -14.19 -18.88 12.70
CA ALA A 726 -15.27 -17.94 12.99
C ALA A 726 -16.10 -17.58 11.75
N PHE A 727 -15.50 -17.63 10.56
CA PHE A 727 -16.10 -17.23 9.29
C PHE A 727 -15.92 -18.31 8.20
N PRO A 728 -16.36 -19.57 8.43
CA PRO A 728 -16.08 -20.68 7.50
C PRO A 728 -16.69 -20.46 6.11
N LEU A 729 -17.82 -19.78 6.02
CA LEU A 729 -18.48 -19.45 4.74
C LEU A 729 -17.66 -18.49 3.87
N LEU A 730 -16.77 -17.69 4.48
CA LEU A 730 -15.85 -16.84 3.72
C LEU A 730 -14.70 -17.65 3.11
N MET A 731 -14.44 -18.88 3.58
CA MET A 731 -13.37 -19.74 3.08
C MET A 731 -13.83 -20.73 2.00
N GLU A 732 -15.13 -20.87 1.74
CA GLU A 732 -15.66 -21.70 0.66
C GLU A 732 -15.04 -21.30 -0.70
N GLY A 733 -14.36 -22.23 -1.39
CA GLY A 733 -13.77 -22.01 -2.72
C GLY A 733 -12.51 -21.14 -2.76
N VAL A 734 -11.93 -20.77 -1.61
CA VAL A 734 -10.69 -19.99 -1.54
C VAL A 734 -9.49 -20.94 -1.71
N ALA A 735 -8.66 -20.69 -2.72
CA ALA A 735 -7.41 -21.43 -2.92
C ALA A 735 -6.39 -21.10 -1.81
N ASP A 736 -5.43 -22.01 -1.56
CA ASP A 736 -4.32 -21.74 -0.66
C ASP A 736 -3.46 -20.58 -1.22
N PRO A 737 -3.39 -19.43 -0.54
CA PRO A 737 -2.65 -18.28 -1.04
C PRO A 737 -1.12 -18.41 -0.88
N GLY A 738 -0.64 -19.50 -0.25
CA GLY A 738 0.77 -19.70 0.07
C GLY A 738 1.25 -18.86 1.27
N GLN A 739 2.57 -18.68 1.38
CA GLN A 739 3.18 -17.95 2.50
C GLN A 739 3.14 -16.44 2.29
N ALA A 740 2.50 -15.73 3.23
CA ALA A 740 2.48 -14.28 3.28
C ALA A 740 3.74 -13.71 3.95
N SER A 741 4.33 -12.66 3.36
CA SER A 741 5.52 -12.00 3.89
C SER A 741 5.15 -11.02 5.02
N VAL A 742 5.83 -11.13 6.16
CA VAL A 742 5.60 -10.25 7.33
C VAL A 742 6.92 -9.66 7.82
N LEU A 743 6.94 -8.36 8.05
CA LEU A 743 8.08 -7.63 8.61
C LEU A 743 7.67 -6.91 9.89
N ILE A 744 8.26 -7.29 11.03
CA ILE A 744 8.04 -6.64 12.32
C ILE A 744 9.31 -5.90 12.73
N PHE A 745 9.20 -4.58 12.89
CA PHE A 745 10.29 -3.70 13.25
C PHE A 745 10.27 -3.42 14.77
N SER A 746 11.42 -3.44 15.41
CA SER A 746 11.60 -3.07 16.83
C SER A 746 11.45 -1.57 17.10
N GLU A 747 11.54 -0.76 16.04
CA GLU A 747 11.43 0.69 16.10
C GLU A 747 10.49 1.20 15.01
N ALA A 748 9.61 2.15 15.35
CA ALA A 748 8.66 2.74 14.40
C ALA A 748 9.35 3.37 13.18
N GLU A 749 10.54 3.90 13.39
CA GLU A 749 11.30 4.58 12.36
C GLU A 749 11.80 3.65 11.25
N GLY A 750 12.30 2.47 11.61
CA GLY A 750 12.71 1.47 10.62
C GLY A 750 11.55 1.11 9.70
N TYR A 751 10.36 0.98 10.29
CA TYR A 751 9.09 0.76 9.58
C TYR A 751 8.74 1.96 8.67
N TYR A 752 8.80 3.19 9.17
CA TYR A 752 8.49 4.39 8.37
C TYR A 752 9.41 4.55 7.15
N GLN A 753 10.72 4.36 7.33
CA GLN A 753 11.69 4.45 6.25
C GLN A 753 11.49 3.36 5.21
N TYR A 754 11.23 2.12 5.65
CA TYR A 754 10.97 1.03 4.74
C TYR A 754 9.69 1.27 3.95
N SER A 755 8.58 1.61 4.63
CA SER A 755 7.30 1.97 4.04
C SER A 755 7.41 3.10 3.01
N GLU A 756 8.20 4.13 3.30
CA GLU A 756 8.38 5.25 2.36
C GLU A 756 9.08 4.84 1.07
N ARG A 757 10.01 3.88 1.16
CA ARG A 757 10.78 3.39 0.02
C ARG A 757 10.05 2.32 -0.80
N THR A 758 9.14 1.56 -0.17
CA THR A 758 8.43 0.44 -0.81
C THR A 758 6.96 0.72 -1.10
N GLY A 759 6.38 1.73 -0.46
CA GLY A 759 4.95 2.05 -0.51
C GLY A 759 4.62 3.41 -1.13
N VAL A 760 3.48 3.97 -0.72
CA VAL A 760 2.93 5.25 -1.24
C VAL A 760 3.31 6.46 -0.38
N GLY A 761 4.17 6.27 0.62
CA GLY A 761 4.63 7.33 1.50
C GLY A 761 5.04 6.79 2.87
N ARG A 762 5.35 7.72 3.76
CA ARG A 762 5.79 7.46 5.12
C ARG A 762 4.57 7.24 6.02
N ALA A 763 4.37 6.02 6.52
CA ALA A 763 3.15 5.59 7.21
C ALA A 763 3.08 6.01 8.70
N GLU A 764 3.37 7.28 9.01
CA GLU A 764 3.57 7.79 10.39
C GLU A 764 2.33 7.78 11.29
N ASN A 765 1.13 7.65 10.71
CA ASN A 765 -0.14 7.65 11.45
C ASN A 765 -0.72 6.23 11.64
N THR A 766 0.09 5.21 11.42
CA THR A 766 -0.30 3.79 11.48
C THR A 766 0.65 3.06 12.41
N LEU A 767 0.20 2.02 13.09
CA LEU A 767 1.07 1.12 13.88
C LEU A 767 1.57 -0.08 13.05
N GLY A 768 1.03 -0.21 11.85
CA GLY A 768 1.32 -1.21 10.86
C GLY A 768 0.41 -0.98 9.65
N HIS A 769 0.73 -1.62 8.53
CA HIS A 769 -0.19 -1.72 7.40
C HIS A 769 0.18 -2.93 6.54
N PHE A 770 -0.83 -3.50 5.89
CA PHE A 770 -0.64 -4.38 4.77
C PHE A 770 -0.42 -3.57 3.47
N ASN A 771 0.57 -3.94 2.66
CA ASN A 771 0.85 -3.33 1.34
C ASN A 771 0.34 -4.26 0.22
N PRO A 772 -0.83 -3.98 -0.41
CA PRO A 772 -1.43 -4.84 -1.43
C PRO A 772 -0.58 -5.02 -2.69
N TRP A 773 0.34 -4.08 -2.98
CA TRP A 773 1.18 -4.17 -4.17
C TRP A 773 2.32 -5.20 -4.01
N SER A 774 2.94 -5.27 -2.83
CA SER A 774 4.02 -6.22 -2.55
C SER A 774 3.56 -7.47 -1.79
N GLY A 775 2.31 -7.50 -1.30
CA GLY A 775 1.81 -8.57 -0.44
C GLY A 775 2.45 -8.59 0.96
N GLN A 776 3.26 -7.59 1.32
CA GLN A 776 3.94 -7.55 2.61
C GLN A 776 3.08 -6.91 3.70
N LEU A 777 3.02 -7.56 4.86
CA LEU A 777 2.51 -6.96 6.10
C LEU A 777 3.67 -6.30 6.85
N LEU A 778 3.59 -5.00 7.06
CA LEU A 778 4.59 -4.19 7.75
C LEU A 778 4.05 -3.75 9.11
N LEU A 779 4.79 -3.99 10.18
CA LEU A 779 4.38 -3.72 11.56
C LEU A 779 5.54 -3.14 12.35
N PHE A 780 5.31 -2.36 13.40
CA PHE A 780 6.35 -2.09 14.39
C PHE A 780 5.84 -2.24 15.81
N LEU A 781 6.74 -2.60 16.72
CA LEU A 781 6.44 -2.83 18.14
C LEU A 781 7.52 -2.15 18.98
N GLU A 782 7.18 -0.98 19.54
CA GLU A 782 8.04 -0.27 20.50
C GLU A 782 7.71 -0.62 21.96
N GLU A 783 6.49 -1.12 22.21
CA GLU A 783 6.04 -1.58 23.53
C GLU A 783 6.60 -2.96 23.86
N ASP A 784 6.42 -3.38 25.11
CA ASP A 784 6.78 -4.73 25.55
C ASP A 784 6.13 -5.76 24.61
N PRO A 785 6.91 -6.64 23.95
CA PRO A 785 6.37 -7.69 23.07
C PRO A 785 5.43 -8.65 23.78
N ASP A 786 5.55 -8.73 25.11
CA ASP A 786 4.69 -9.53 25.96
C ASP A 786 3.41 -8.77 26.38
N ASP A 787 3.28 -7.47 26.05
CA ASP A 787 2.02 -6.74 26.19
C ASP A 787 1.03 -7.15 25.08
N TRP A 788 -0.20 -7.45 25.49
CA TRP A 788 -1.30 -7.74 24.57
C TRP A 788 -1.65 -6.59 23.63
N ASN A 789 -1.32 -5.33 23.97
CA ASN A 789 -1.46 -4.20 23.05
C ASN A 789 -0.64 -4.41 21.77
N SER A 790 0.55 -5.02 21.88
CA SER A 790 1.41 -5.35 20.74
C SER A 790 0.72 -6.35 19.80
N PHE A 791 0.08 -7.38 20.36
CA PHE A 791 -0.67 -8.38 19.58
C PHE A 791 -1.95 -7.83 18.96
N HIS A 792 -2.58 -6.81 19.55
CA HIS A 792 -3.76 -6.17 18.95
C HIS A 792 -3.46 -5.71 17.53
N VAL A 793 -2.36 -4.98 17.34
CA VAL A 793 -1.96 -4.45 16.02
C VAL A 793 -1.63 -5.58 15.06
N ILE A 794 -0.86 -6.58 15.51
CA ILE A 794 -0.50 -7.75 14.70
C ILE A 794 -1.76 -8.47 14.19
N PHE A 795 -2.76 -8.66 15.05
CA PHE A 795 -3.99 -9.38 14.71
C PHE A 795 -4.90 -8.55 13.81
N HIS A 796 -5.01 -7.24 14.08
CA HIS A 796 -5.77 -6.29 13.27
C HIS A 796 -5.26 -6.27 11.83
N GLU A 797 -3.97 -6.02 11.63
CA GLU A 797 -3.39 -5.94 10.28
C GLU A 797 -3.25 -7.33 9.62
N GLY A 798 -3.00 -8.37 10.42
CA GLY A 798 -2.97 -9.76 9.95
C GLY A 798 -4.32 -10.21 9.37
N MET A 799 -5.44 -9.67 9.87
CA MET A 799 -6.76 -9.90 9.29
C MET A 799 -6.91 -9.25 7.92
N HIS A 800 -6.44 -8.02 7.73
CA HIS A 800 -6.46 -7.38 6.41
C HIS A 800 -5.62 -8.15 5.38
N GLN A 801 -4.43 -8.61 5.77
CA GLN A 801 -3.61 -9.47 4.91
C GLN A 801 -4.33 -10.79 4.58
N TRP A 802 -4.99 -11.42 5.56
CA TRP A 802 -5.78 -12.63 5.35
C TRP A 802 -6.94 -12.40 4.38
N CYS A 803 -7.71 -11.32 4.53
CA CYS A 803 -8.77 -10.96 3.59
C CYS A 803 -8.22 -10.77 2.17
N HIS A 804 -7.12 -10.02 2.02
CA HIS A 804 -6.49 -9.80 0.71
C HIS A 804 -6.02 -11.09 0.06
N ALA A 805 -5.32 -11.94 0.82
CA ALA A 805 -4.82 -13.23 0.37
C ALA A 805 -5.95 -14.17 -0.06
N ALA A 806 -7.09 -14.11 0.62
CA ALA A 806 -8.28 -14.88 0.29
C ALA A 806 -9.13 -14.27 -0.84
N GLY A 807 -8.71 -13.14 -1.43
CA GLY A 807 -9.51 -12.41 -2.44
C GLY A 807 -10.83 -11.85 -1.89
N LEU A 808 -10.91 -11.63 -0.58
CA LEU A 808 -12.11 -11.15 0.11
C LEU A 808 -12.17 -9.62 0.07
N GLU A 809 -13.06 -9.10 -0.75
CA GLU A 809 -13.49 -7.70 -0.67
C GLU A 809 -14.64 -7.60 0.33
N LEU A 810 -14.37 -7.05 1.53
CA LEU A 810 -15.39 -6.85 2.56
C LEU A 810 -15.94 -5.42 2.53
N PRO A 811 -17.19 -5.18 2.95
CA PRO A 811 -17.71 -3.84 3.19
C PRO A 811 -16.80 -3.08 4.15
N PHE A 812 -16.45 -1.84 3.82
CA PHE A 812 -15.40 -1.11 4.52
C PHE A 812 -15.61 -1.04 6.05
N TRP A 813 -16.82 -0.67 6.50
CA TRP A 813 -17.14 -0.64 7.93
C TRP A 813 -16.97 -2.01 8.63
N ALA A 814 -17.31 -3.10 7.92
CA ALA A 814 -17.24 -4.45 8.45
C ALA A 814 -15.78 -4.92 8.49
N ASN A 815 -15.00 -4.61 7.45
CA ASN A 815 -13.56 -4.89 7.41
C ASN A 815 -12.83 -4.29 8.62
N GLU A 816 -12.99 -2.98 8.85
CA GLU A 816 -12.35 -2.29 9.99
C GLU A 816 -12.92 -2.74 11.34
N GLY A 817 -14.25 -2.92 11.44
CA GLY A 817 -14.89 -3.37 12.68
C GLY A 817 -14.51 -4.79 13.07
N MET A 818 -14.34 -5.68 12.09
CA MET A 818 -13.84 -7.04 12.29
C MET A 818 -12.36 -7.03 12.68
N ALA A 819 -11.52 -6.20 12.05
CA ALA A 819 -10.11 -6.04 12.39
C ALA A 819 -9.91 -5.58 13.86
N GLU A 820 -10.70 -4.62 14.34
CA GLU A 820 -10.72 -4.20 15.76
C GLU A 820 -11.24 -5.31 16.69
N TYR A 821 -12.28 -6.05 16.28
CA TYR A 821 -12.82 -7.15 17.08
C TYR A 821 -11.80 -8.28 17.25
N VAL A 822 -11.06 -8.63 16.19
CA VAL A 822 -10.01 -9.64 16.27
C VAL A 822 -8.76 -9.14 16.98
N GLY A 823 -8.42 -7.86 16.87
CA GLY A 823 -7.35 -7.21 17.65
C GLY A 823 -7.52 -7.38 19.16
N GLY A 824 -8.76 -7.32 19.64
CA GLY A 824 -9.09 -7.61 21.04
C GLY A 824 -8.99 -9.09 21.45
N THR A 825 -8.64 -10.02 20.56
CA THR A 825 -8.59 -11.45 20.92
C THR A 825 -7.39 -11.76 21.81
N ARG A 826 -7.61 -12.62 22.82
CA ARG A 826 -6.57 -13.14 23.71
C ARG A 826 -6.46 -14.64 23.50
N LEU A 827 -5.29 -15.09 23.05
CA LEU A 827 -4.98 -16.49 22.86
C LEU A 827 -4.25 -17.06 24.07
N SER A 828 -4.30 -18.38 24.26
CA SER A 828 -3.37 -19.05 25.18
C SER A 828 -1.92 -18.86 24.72
N GLU A 829 -0.97 -19.00 25.64
CA GLU A 829 0.47 -18.84 25.35
C GLU A 829 0.95 -19.76 24.21
N ASP A 830 0.37 -20.96 24.10
CA ASP A 830 0.62 -21.92 23.02
C ASP A 830 -0.19 -21.67 21.73
N GLY A 831 -1.03 -20.64 21.70
CA GLY A 831 -1.89 -20.26 20.56
C GLY A 831 -3.09 -21.19 20.33
N LYS A 832 -3.24 -22.27 21.09
CA LYS A 832 -4.22 -23.34 20.79
C LYS A 832 -5.66 -23.04 21.19
N SER A 833 -5.90 -22.07 22.06
CA SER A 833 -7.25 -21.73 22.53
C SER A 833 -7.46 -20.23 22.61
N ILE A 834 -8.71 -19.78 22.48
CA ILE A 834 -9.10 -18.40 22.77
C ILE A 834 -9.47 -18.31 24.24
N GLN A 835 -8.77 -17.46 24.98
CA GLN A 835 -9.10 -17.13 26.36
C GLN A 835 -10.21 -16.09 26.42
N GLU A 836 -10.17 -15.11 25.52
CA GLU A 836 -11.18 -14.05 25.43
C GLU A 836 -11.29 -13.53 23.99
N ARG A 837 -12.52 -13.28 23.51
CA ARG A 837 -12.78 -12.58 22.24
C ARG A 837 -13.11 -11.12 22.54
N GLY A 838 -12.48 -10.18 21.83
CA GLY A 838 -12.77 -8.75 21.96
C GLY A 838 -12.48 -8.16 23.35
N ALA A 839 -11.44 -8.63 24.04
CA ALA A 839 -10.99 -8.09 25.32
C ALA A 839 -10.69 -6.58 25.22
N ILE A 840 -11.21 -5.79 26.16
CA ILE A 840 -11.10 -4.32 26.14
C ILE A 840 -9.73 -3.89 26.62
N ASP A 841 -8.77 -3.78 25.70
CA ASP A 841 -7.44 -3.23 25.92
C ASP A 841 -7.39 -1.70 25.81
N SER A 842 -6.18 -1.14 25.80
CA SER A 842 -5.98 0.30 25.74
C SER A 842 -6.55 0.91 24.44
N PHE A 843 -6.46 0.20 23.31
CA PHE A 843 -7.04 0.61 22.02
C PHE A 843 -8.56 0.63 22.10
N LEU A 844 -9.17 -0.49 22.45
CA LEU A 844 -10.63 -0.61 22.50
C LEU A 844 -11.24 0.25 23.61
N LYS A 845 -10.51 0.53 24.69
CA LYS A 845 -10.91 1.50 25.71
C LYS A 845 -10.93 2.93 25.13
N LYS A 846 -9.93 3.34 24.35
CA LYS A 846 -9.95 4.63 23.63
C LYS A 846 -11.10 4.70 22.62
N ARG A 847 -11.41 3.59 21.93
CA ARG A 847 -12.60 3.49 21.06
C ARG A 847 -13.88 3.71 21.87
N LEU A 848 -14.05 3.03 23.01
CA LEU A 848 -15.20 3.22 23.90
C LEU A 848 -15.32 4.66 24.40
N ILE A 849 -14.22 5.29 24.82
CA ILE A 849 -14.22 6.70 25.27
C ILE A 849 -14.76 7.60 24.16
N ASN A 850 -14.26 7.45 22.92
CA ASN A 850 -14.75 8.23 21.78
C ASN A 850 -16.24 8.01 21.54
N LEU A 851 -16.71 6.77 21.64
CA LEU A 851 -18.12 6.42 21.46
C LEU A 851 -19.02 6.99 22.57
N THR A 852 -18.55 7.02 23.82
CA THR A 852 -19.31 7.54 24.96
C THR A 852 -19.32 9.06 25.05
N SER A 853 -18.20 9.72 24.72
CA SER A 853 -18.07 11.17 24.84
C SER A 853 -18.70 11.92 23.66
N ASN A 854 -18.78 11.30 22.48
CA ASN A 854 -19.35 11.91 21.27
C ASN A 854 -20.70 11.29 20.89
N TRP A 855 -21.51 10.90 21.88
CA TRP A 855 -22.70 10.08 21.64
C TRP A 855 -23.73 10.74 20.70
N ASN A 856 -23.77 12.07 20.67
CA ASN A 856 -24.66 12.89 19.82
C ASN A 856 -24.20 12.95 18.35
N GLU A 857 -22.95 12.58 18.05
CA GLU A 857 -22.37 12.63 16.70
C GLU A 857 -22.37 11.27 16.01
N ARG A 858 -22.94 10.23 16.66
CA ARG A 858 -23.01 8.87 16.11
C ARG A 858 -23.93 8.83 14.90
N LEU A 859 -23.55 8.02 13.92
CA LEU A 859 -24.46 7.69 12.82
C LEU A 859 -25.60 6.83 13.35
N ASP A 860 -26.75 6.88 12.69
CA ASP A 860 -27.79 5.92 12.99
C ASP A 860 -27.29 4.49 12.75
N PHE A 861 -27.83 3.53 13.52
CA PHE A 861 -27.22 2.21 13.73
C PHE A 861 -26.82 1.50 12.43
N PHE A 862 -27.60 1.67 11.36
CA PHE A 862 -27.35 1.04 10.07
C PHE A 862 -26.83 1.98 8.97
N ASP A 863 -26.74 3.28 9.22
CA ASP A 863 -26.23 4.22 8.22
C ASP A 863 -24.73 4.07 7.99
N ILE A 864 -23.99 3.63 9.00
CA ILE A 864 -22.56 3.30 8.85
C ILE A 864 -22.33 2.19 7.82
N ALA A 865 -23.29 1.27 7.66
CA ALA A 865 -23.18 0.16 6.73
C ALA A 865 -23.28 0.60 5.25
N ARG A 866 -23.69 1.84 5.00
CA ARG A 866 -23.91 2.41 3.65
C ARG A 866 -22.83 3.39 3.23
N GLN A 867 -21.83 3.65 4.07
CA GLN A 867 -20.77 4.60 3.75
C GLN A 867 -19.72 4.00 2.81
N SER A 868 -19.32 4.79 1.82
CA SER A 868 -18.08 4.60 1.08
C SER A 868 -16.85 4.79 2.00
N PRO A 869 -15.66 4.31 1.61
CA PRO A 869 -14.44 4.56 2.39
C PRO A 869 -14.17 6.06 2.62
N GLN A 870 -14.40 6.90 1.60
CA GLN A 870 -14.21 8.35 1.70
C GLN A 870 -15.19 8.97 2.71
N GLU A 871 -16.46 8.56 2.69
CA GLU A 871 -17.45 9.01 3.66
C GLU A 871 -17.13 8.51 5.06
N PHE A 872 -16.61 7.29 5.21
CA PHE A 872 -16.18 6.75 6.49
C PHE A 872 -15.05 7.61 7.08
N TYR A 873 -14.02 7.93 6.31
CA TYR A 873 -12.92 8.78 6.77
C TYR A 873 -13.30 10.26 6.96
N ALA A 874 -14.37 10.74 6.31
CA ALA A 874 -14.84 12.11 6.49
C ALA A 874 -15.43 12.34 7.89
N GLY A 875 -15.08 13.46 8.54
CA GLY A 875 -15.60 13.81 9.87
C GLY A 875 -14.89 13.07 11.01
N ASN A 876 -15.64 12.60 12.00
CA ASN A 876 -15.09 11.96 13.20
C ASN A 876 -14.81 10.45 12.95
N ALA A 877 -13.74 10.14 12.22
CA ALA A 877 -13.37 8.75 11.93
C ALA A 877 -13.16 7.88 13.20
N PRO A 878 -12.49 8.34 14.28
CA PRO A 878 -12.34 7.56 15.51
C PRO A 878 -13.67 7.08 16.11
N LEU A 879 -14.72 7.92 16.03
CA LEU A 879 -16.07 7.55 16.46
C LEU A 879 -16.68 6.44 15.61
N LYS A 880 -16.49 6.49 14.29
CA LYS A 880 -17.01 5.48 13.36
C LYS A 880 -16.30 4.14 13.50
N TYR A 881 -14.98 4.14 13.70
CA TYR A 881 -14.23 2.95 14.10
C TYR A 881 -14.81 2.31 15.36
N ALA A 882 -15.08 3.12 16.40
CA ALA A 882 -15.66 2.63 17.63
C ALA A 882 -17.08 2.07 17.46
N GLN A 883 -17.91 2.72 16.63
CA GLN A 883 -19.25 2.24 16.30
C GLN A 883 -19.18 0.92 15.53
N ALA A 884 -18.38 0.84 14.47
CA ALA A 884 -18.20 -0.38 13.67
C ALA A 884 -17.73 -1.57 14.51
N TRP A 885 -16.70 -1.38 15.33
CA TRP A 885 -16.19 -2.40 16.25
C TRP A 885 -17.27 -2.89 17.23
N THR A 886 -17.95 -1.98 17.93
CA THR A 886 -18.97 -2.40 18.92
C THR A 886 -20.18 -3.07 18.26
N MET A 887 -20.50 -2.75 17.01
CA MET A 887 -21.51 -3.45 16.22
C MET A 887 -21.08 -4.89 15.90
N VAL A 888 -19.88 -5.09 15.36
CA VAL A 888 -19.35 -6.43 15.09
C VAL A 888 -19.27 -7.25 16.38
N HIS A 889 -18.78 -6.66 17.47
CA HIS A 889 -18.72 -7.31 18.78
C HIS A 889 -20.12 -7.69 19.28
N PHE A 890 -21.13 -6.84 19.09
CA PHE A 890 -22.52 -7.16 19.41
C PHE A 890 -23.07 -8.30 18.56
N PHE A 891 -22.83 -8.30 17.24
CA PHE A 891 -23.29 -9.36 16.34
C PHE A 891 -22.67 -10.71 16.69
N MET A 892 -21.39 -10.73 17.08
CA MET A 892 -20.67 -11.97 17.34
C MET A 892 -20.89 -12.52 18.75
N GLU A 893 -21.01 -11.66 19.77
CA GLU A 893 -20.90 -12.06 21.19
C GLU A 893 -22.15 -11.79 22.05
N SER A 894 -23.14 -11.03 21.56
CA SER A 894 -24.27 -10.63 22.42
C SER A 894 -25.23 -11.77 22.78
N GLY A 895 -25.27 -12.83 21.97
CA GLY A 895 -26.30 -13.87 22.03
C GLY A 895 -27.70 -13.37 21.70
N HIS A 896 -27.85 -12.15 21.17
CA HIS A 896 -29.15 -11.64 20.75
C HIS A 896 -29.65 -12.47 19.54
N PRO A 897 -30.92 -12.91 19.50
CA PRO A 897 -31.38 -13.82 18.46
C PRO A 897 -31.24 -13.25 17.05
N GLY A 898 -30.70 -14.05 16.12
CA GLY A 898 -30.71 -13.77 14.68
C GLY A 898 -29.64 -12.78 14.19
N VAL A 899 -29.03 -11.96 15.06
CA VAL A 899 -28.11 -10.91 14.58
C VAL A 899 -26.80 -11.47 14.05
N LYS A 900 -26.29 -12.55 14.64
CA LYS A 900 -25.07 -13.20 14.16
C LYS A 900 -25.29 -13.82 12.79
N GLU A 901 -26.39 -14.55 12.64
CA GLU A 901 -26.78 -15.21 11.41
C GLU A 901 -26.95 -14.19 10.29
N LYS A 902 -27.65 -13.07 10.54
CA LYS A 902 -27.82 -12.00 9.54
C LYS A 902 -26.52 -11.30 9.17
N PHE A 903 -25.63 -11.05 10.13
CA PHE A 903 -24.33 -10.48 9.84
C PHE A 903 -23.46 -11.41 8.98
N ILE A 904 -23.43 -12.70 9.29
CA ILE A 904 -22.70 -13.69 8.49
C ILE A 904 -23.31 -13.82 7.08
N SER A 905 -24.64 -13.86 6.95
CA SER A 905 -25.31 -13.86 5.65
C SER A 905 -25.01 -12.60 4.83
N TYR A 906 -24.92 -11.44 5.48
CA TYR A 906 -24.54 -10.18 4.86
C TYR A 906 -23.13 -10.24 4.26
N LEU A 907 -22.15 -10.75 5.01
CA LEU A 907 -20.78 -10.94 4.50
C LEU A 907 -20.74 -11.96 3.35
N LYS A 908 -21.49 -13.06 3.45
CA LYS A 908 -21.59 -14.08 2.38
C LYS A 908 -22.19 -13.50 1.10
N ALA A 909 -23.29 -12.78 1.21
CA ALA A 909 -23.97 -12.14 0.08
C ALA A 909 -23.06 -11.10 -0.60
N TYR A 910 -22.24 -10.38 0.18
CA TYR A 910 -21.26 -9.46 -0.37
C TYR A 910 -20.11 -10.18 -1.09
N LYS A 911 -19.58 -11.27 -0.50
CA LYS A 911 -18.55 -12.11 -1.15
C LYS A 911 -19.05 -12.69 -2.48
N ALA A 912 -20.32 -13.09 -2.54
CA ALA A 912 -20.95 -13.66 -3.74
C ALA A 912 -21.18 -12.65 -4.87
N LEU A 913 -20.86 -11.37 -4.69
CA LEU A 913 -20.87 -10.40 -5.78
C LEU A 913 -19.75 -10.73 -6.77
N GLU A 914 -20.10 -11.32 -7.91
CA GLU A 914 -19.13 -11.77 -8.91
C GLU A 914 -18.63 -10.64 -9.81
N SER A 915 -19.43 -9.60 -10.03
CA SER A 915 -19.10 -8.52 -10.97
C SER A 915 -18.43 -7.32 -10.29
N ALA A 916 -17.47 -6.70 -10.99
CA ALA A 916 -16.84 -5.45 -10.57
C ALA A 916 -17.86 -4.29 -10.44
N GLU A 917 -18.90 -4.30 -11.27
CA GLU A 917 -20.00 -3.33 -11.24
C GLU A 917 -20.90 -3.55 -10.03
N ASP A 918 -21.02 -4.79 -9.57
CA ASP A 918 -21.80 -5.16 -8.42
C ASP A 918 -21.14 -4.70 -7.14
N LYS A 919 -19.82 -4.94 -7.03
CA LYS A 919 -19.01 -4.49 -5.89
C LYS A 919 -18.90 -2.98 -5.85
N LYS A 920 -18.76 -2.31 -7.01
CA LYS A 920 -18.77 -0.85 -7.10
C LYS A 920 -20.14 -0.24 -6.77
N SER A 921 -21.22 -0.78 -7.34
CA SER A 921 -22.59 -0.40 -6.98
C SER A 921 -22.90 -0.67 -5.51
N ALA A 922 -22.28 -1.70 -4.92
CA ALA A 922 -22.35 -1.95 -3.49
C ALA A 922 -21.59 -0.86 -2.72
N GLN A 923 -20.35 -0.53 -3.10
CA GLN A 923 -19.55 0.55 -2.49
C GLN A 923 -20.17 1.95 -2.66
N GLU A 924 -20.90 2.19 -3.74
CA GLU A 924 -21.65 3.42 -4.05
C GLU A 924 -23.11 3.40 -3.50
N GLY A 925 -23.51 2.31 -2.82
CA GLY A 925 -24.74 2.21 -2.03
C GLY A 925 -25.95 1.56 -2.73
N SER A 926 -26.01 1.47 -4.06
CA SER A 926 -27.19 1.01 -4.81
C SER A 926 -27.43 -0.51 -4.75
N LYS A 927 -26.40 -1.36 -4.91
CA LYS A 927 -26.52 -2.82 -4.71
C LYS A 927 -26.42 -3.25 -3.25
N MET A 928 -25.77 -2.43 -2.43
CA MET A 928 -25.76 -2.61 -0.98
C MET A 928 -27.17 -2.59 -0.41
N GLN A 929 -28.10 -1.83 -1.00
CA GLN A 929 -29.49 -1.81 -0.56
C GLN A 929 -30.21 -3.17 -0.73
N TYR A 930 -29.87 -3.98 -1.74
CA TYR A 930 -30.46 -5.32 -1.93
C TYR A 930 -29.87 -6.34 -0.96
N ILE A 931 -28.53 -6.40 -0.88
CA ILE A 931 -27.84 -7.22 0.13
C ILE A 931 -28.35 -6.86 1.53
N TRP A 932 -28.49 -5.56 1.80
CA TRP A 932 -29.06 -5.02 3.02
C TRP A 932 -30.47 -5.57 3.27
N ASN A 933 -31.40 -5.37 2.34
CA ASN A 933 -32.81 -5.77 2.49
C ASN A 933 -32.96 -7.29 2.73
N ASP A 934 -32.11 -8.10 2.12
CA ASP A 934 -32.17 -9.56 2.24
C ASP A 934 -31.43 -10.12 3.47
N THR A 935 -30.68 -9.27 4.18
CA THR A 935 -29.84 -9.68 5.32
C THR A 935 -30.06 -8.81 6.56
N LEU A 936 -29.17 -7.87 6.87
CA LEU A 936 -29.23 -7.02 8.07
C LEU A 936 -30.48 -6.15 8.13
N GLY A 937 -31.05 -5.77 6.98
CA GLY A 937 -32.30 -5.01 6.88
C GLY A 937 -33.54 -5.77 7.31
N GLN A 938 -33.46 -7.10 7.50
CA GLN A 938 -34.54 -7.91 8.06
C GLN A 938 -34.63 -7.81 9.59
N LEU A 939 -33.65 -7.18 10.25
CA LEU A 939 -33.66 -6.94 11.68
C LEU A 939 -34.53 -5.70 12.00
N ASP A 940 -35.27 -5.74 13.10
CA ASP A 940 -35.95 -4.55 13.61
C ASP A 940 -34.89 -3.52 14.04
N ALA A 941 -34.78 -2.42 13.29
CA ALA A 941 -33.73 -1.43 13.51
C ALA A 941 -33.82 -0.76 14.89
N VAL A 942 -35.03 -0.55 15.42
CA VAL A 942 -35.24 0.13 16.70
C VAL A 942 -34.90 -0.80 17.86
N GLU A 943 -35.38 -2.04 17.80
CA GLU A 943 -35.08 -3.06 18.81
C GLU A 943 -33.58 -3.40 18.81
N THR A 944 -33.00 -3.61 17.64
CA THR A 944 -31.58 -3.96 17.50
C THR A 944 -30.69 -2.82 18.00
N LYS A 945 -30.99 -1.56 17.66
CA LYS A 945 -30.26 -0.39 18.18
C LYS A 945 -30.33 -0.33 19.71
N LYS A 946 -31.52 -0.52 20.30
CA LYS A 946 -31.68 -0.53 21.77
C LYS A 946 -30.90 -1.67 22.43
N ALA A 947 -30.93 -2.86 21.83
CA ALA A 947 -30.19 -4.03 22.31
C ALA A 947 -28.67 -3.77 22.26
N TRP A 948 -28.19 -3.19 21.16
CA TRP A 948 -26.80 -2.76 21.01
C TRP A 948 -26.41 -1.69 22.04
N GLU A 949 -27.20 -0.63 22.21
CA GLU A 949 -26.89 0.42 23.20
C GLU A 949 -26.78 -0.15 24.63
N LYS A 950 -27.68 -1.06 25.00
CA LYS A 950 -27.62 -1.78 26.28
C LYS A 950 -26.39 -2.68 26.37
N TYR A 951 -25.97 -3.28 25.26
CA TYR A 951 -24.77 -4.10 25.19
C TYR A 951 -23.50 -3.25 25.38
N VAL A 952 -23.40 -2.11 24.69
CA VAL A 952 -22.26 -1.20 24.83
C VAL A 952 -22.21 -0.57 26.22
N GLU A 953 -23.36 -0.29 26.85
CA GLU A 953 -23.40 0.13 28.26
C GLU A 953 -22.72 -0.90 29.19
N LYS A 954 -22.92 -2.20 28.93
CA LYS A 954 -22.23 -3.27 29.68
C LYS A 954 -20.72 -3.27 29.40
N LEU A 955 -20.31 -3.09 28.14
CA LEU A 955 -18.90 -2.98 27.76
C LEU A 955 -18.22 -1.79 28.45
N ALA A 956 -18.86 -0.61 28.42
CA ALA A 956 -18.37 0.60 29.08
C ALA A 956 -18.22 0.39 30.59
N LYS A 957 -19.21 -0.22 31.25
CA LYS A 957 -19.12 -0.57 32.67
C LYS A 957 -17.96 -1.53 32.97
N ARG A 958 -17.75 -2.55 32.13
CA ARG A 958 -16.61 -3.47 32.24
C ARG A 958 -15.28 -2.74 32.10
N ALA A 959 -15.22 -1.73 31.23
CA ALA A 959 -14.06 -0.86 31.03
C ALA A 959 -13.89 0.25 32.09
N LYS A 960 -14.78 0.31 33.09
CA LYS A 960 -14.86 1.38 34.11
C LYS A 960 -15.06 2.78 33.50
N LEU A 961 -15.87 2.87 32.44
CA LEU A 961 -16.24 4.10 31.75
C LEU A 961 -17.71 4.44 32.00
N ASN A 962 -18.04 5.74 31.95
CA ASN A 962 -19.43 6.20 32.01
C ASN A 962 -20.04 6.23 30.60
N TRP A 963 -21.10 5.45 30.38
CA TRP A 963 -21.79 5.35 29.08
C TRP A 963 -22.39 6.67 28.58
N ARG A 964 -22.72 7.59 29.50
CA ARG A 964 -23.22 8.93 29.20
C ARG A 964 -22.37 9.99 29.89
N ALA A 965 -21.05 9.95 29.64
CA ALA A 965 -20.20 11.07 29.99
C ALA A 965 -20.64 12.31 29.17
N PRO A 966 -20.91 13.46 29.80
CA PRO A 966 -21.37 14.68 29.12
C PRO A 966 -20.33 15.27 28.15
#